data_AF-A0A961AV87-F1
#
_entry.id   AF-A0A961AV87-F1
#
_cell.length_a   1.000
_cell.length_b   1.000
_cell.length_c   1.000
_cell.angle_alpha   90.00
_cell.angle_beta   90.00
_cell.angle_gamma   90.00
#
_symmetry.space_group_name_H-M   'P 1'
#
loop_
_entity.id
_entity.type
_entity.pdbx_description
1 polymer ?
#
loop_
_entity_poly.entity_id
_entity_poly.type
_entity_poly.pdbx_seq_one_letter_code
_entity_poly.pdbx_strand_id
1 'polypeptide(L)'
;MNDDPPNQLPPELTEKLAEFRRRVRVIKFAEGLLAALFGLALSWLFVFILDRFGETPRWLRTTLLLAGTAVAGIGLPLLWHRWVWRQRRLEDVARLVRRAFPRLGDQLLGIVELAHEESLGETGRSERLVRAAIAQAADAVKDKDLSGAVPNPHHRGWAVAAGALLVLAIVAGIVVPEAARNAAVRWLMPWRDTERYTFAQVDALPKKLVVPYAEPFEMPASLKEDTKWTPEKGKARIPGQPKLEVDGEKGRYPFAFPPQKDDTEIALAVGDDREKVKLEPRTRPELTRLVAKVRLPEYLKYDRDLDVEVRGGTVRLLDGAAVSWIAEANRELKSGSIDGRAAIIAKGQMLTEYQPVTDSVDHTFAWKDVLGLEPREPLKLRVQAVKDEAPSISARRETQEQVVLDSEVVAFDLAVQDDFGIRQVGLEWKPVGGGEAAEAQVGGKIAAAGAPDMHSIETRATFSATREGLKPQTLEVRAWAEDYLDERGRVYSPAFVLHVLDSTDHALWLTEQFGKWLDAARESYEREQQLHAINQELRAMEATDLDRPENRRRVARQAADEQANAARLDSLNDSGRRLVEQGTRNPEFDAERLESWATMLQMLDDIAEKRMPSVADLLKESSSAAGAKPGQAPDPNSKPSNNQGQQTAEAKPSEAKENSSGPSKPTAPSVKNGELAAAPGPPKPVDPEAKQPDPVPTISDNEKGYLKTAEAKPQPPGPPKKPSAGFQGLPNTTLGALPGETPPPKPPQSDAQEKLDQAVNQQRDLLAEFAKVADDLSELLASLEASTFVKRLKAASRAQMEIAKSLNVGSLSAFGIDAGEVSGEPANVNAENATHSRSESEKISDIQSDLAAYVTRKPDMRFTSLLDAMKDTQVIREIADVAATTESNFSGSSIIQAEFWADTLDRWAENLVSAAQCSSCSGGSKDSLPPEIVLKVMQALHDEMDLRDETRELEKSRSALKKEDFADMATGLSKTQYGVADHVRSAVDDIINLEGGPQKFSKEIQLLSAVITAMLEARDILQSPDTGPPAIAAETEAIELLLQARRQKPGGGGGGGSNPGGGSGSAVARSAALSEIGPGADAEAEVTNRSVGQSTGRAGQEFPEEFRAGLDAYFNALEKEGGIAQ
;
A
#
# COMPACT_ATOMS: atom_id res chain seq x y z
N MET A 1 -7.25 -62.38 -143.32
CA MET A 1 -6.88 -63.29 -142.23
C MET A 1 -5.77 -62.65 -141.43
N ASN A 2 -6.15 -62.06 -140.30
CA ASN A 2 -5.47 -62.20 -139.01
C ASN A 2 -6.63 -62.37 -138.04
N ASP A 3 -6.68 -63.54 -137.41
CA ASP A 3 -7.82 -64.04 -136.66
C ASP A 3 -7.83 -63.44 -135.25
N ASP A 4 -8.78 -62.53 -134.99
CA ASP A 4 -9.14 -62.14 -133.63
C ASP A 4 -10.28 -63.06 -133.12
N PRO A 5 -10.19 -63.57 -131.88
CA PRO A 5 -11.18 -64.48 -131.31
C PRO A 5 -12.57 -63.82 -131.21
N PRO A 6 -13.67 -64.61 -131.26
CA PRO A 6 -14.99 -64.09 -131.60
C PRO A 6 -15.67 -63.18 -130.56
N ASN A 7 -15.17 -63.05 -129.32
CA ASN A 7 -15.94 -62.50 -128.19
C ASN A 7 -15.21 -61.42 -127.34
N GLN A 8 -14.74 -60.31 -127.91
CA GLN A 8 -14.27 -59.16 -127.11
C GLN A 8 -14.78 -57.81 -127.65
N LEU A 9 -15.19 -56.93 -126.72
CA LEU A 9 -15.51 -55.52 -127.01
C LEU A 9 -14.28 -54.83 -127.62
N PRO A 10 -14.44 -53.91 -128.59
CA PRO A 10 -13.32 -53.19 -129.19
C PRO A 10 -12.50 -52.45 -128.11
N PRO A 11 -11.16 -52.53 -128.14
CA PRO A 11 -10.30 -51.93 -127.11
C PRO A 11 -10.55 -50.42 -126.94
N GLU A 12 -10.83 -49.72 -128.04
CA GLU A 12 -11.17 -48.29 -128.05
C GLU A 12 -12.39 -47.95 -127.18
N LEU A 13 -13.39 -48.84 -127.09
CA LEU A 13 -14.61 -48.63 -126.32
C LEU A 13 -14.39 -48.82 -124.81
N THR A 14 -13.65 -49.87 -124.45
CA THR A 14 -13.25 -50.17 -123.07
C THR A 14 -12.37 -49.07 -122.47
N GLU A 15 -11.46 -48.51 -123.26
CA GLU A 15 -10.56 -47.44 -122.81
C GLU A 15 -11.33 -46.15 -122.51
N LYS A 16 -12.24 -45.72 -123.41
CA LYS A 16 -13.08 -44.53 -123.17
C LYS A 16 -14.02 -44.67 -121.97
N LEU A 17 -14.64 -45.84 -121.77
CA LEU A 17 -15.49 -46.08 -120.59
C LEU A 17 -14.67 -46.14 -119.29
N ALA A 18 -13.45 -46.68 -119.33
CA ALA A 18 -12.54 -46.69 -118.19
C ALA A 18 -12.05 -45.28 -117.84
N GLU A 19 -11.77 -44.43 -118.84
CA GLU A 19 -11.38 -43.04 -118.66
C GLU A 19 -12.52 -42.21 -118.04
N PHE A 20 -13.74 -42.38 -118.53
CA PHE A 20 -14.92 -41.74 -117.95
C PHE A 20 -15.14 -42.16 -116.48
N ARG A 21 -15.00 -43.46 -116.17
CA ARG A 21 -15.05 -43.98 -114.79
C ARG A 21 -13.97 -43.35 -113.89
N ARG A 22 -12.73 -43.22 -114.38
CA ARG A 22 -11.64 -42.55 -113.64
C ARG A 22 -11.99 -41.10 -113.37
N ARG A 23 -12.53 -40.37 -114.37
CA ARG A 23 -12.95 -38.98 -114.24
C ARG A 23 -14.08 -38.78 -113.22
N VAL A 24 -15.10 -39.65 -113.20
CA VAL A 24 -16.19 -39.61 -112.20
C VAL A 24 -15.63 -39.81 -110.78
N ARG A 25 -14.75 -40.79 -110.58
CA ARG A 25 -14.13 -41.05 -109.27
C ARG A 25 -13.31 -39.86 -108.78
N VAL A 26 -12.46 -39.28 -109.64
CA VAL A 26 -11.61 -38.13 -109.28
C VAL A 26 -12.47 -36.92 -108.91
N ILE A 27 -13.48 -36.59 -109.71
CA ILE A 27 -14.32 -35.40 -109.46
C ILE A 27 -15.15 -35.55 -108.18
N LYS A 28 -15.77 -36.72 -107.95
CA LYS A 28 -16.62 -36.95 -106.76
C LYS A 28 -15.83 -37.13 -105.48
N PHE A 29 -14.63 -37.68 -105.55
CA PHE A 29 -13.73 -37.71 -104.41
C PHE A 29 -13.18 -36.31 -104.09
N ALA A 30 -12.82 -35.52 -105.11
CA ALA A 30 -12.39 -34.13 -104.93
C ALA A 30 -13.50 -33.26 -104.30
N GLU A 31 -14.77 -33.45 -104.68
CA GLU A 31 -15.92 -32.80 -104.00
C GLU A 31 -15.95 -33.09 -102.51
N GLY A 32 -15.81 -34.36 -102.12
CA GLY A 32 -15.83 -34.76 -100.71
C GLY A 32 -14.63 -34.22 -99.93
N LEU A 33 -13.44 -34.23 -100.53
CA LEU A 33 -12.21 -33.72 -99.92
C LEU A 33 -12.30 -32.21 -99.69
N LEU A 34 -12.76 -31.46 -100.69
CA LEU A 34 -12.91 -30.00 -100.61
C LEU A 34 -14.02 -29.61 -99.62
N ALA A 35 -15.11 -30.36 -99.55
CA ALA A 35 -16.14 -30.15 -98.53
C ALA A 35 -15.64 -30.43 -97.10
N ALA A 36 -14.79 -31.45 -96.92
CA ALA A 36 -14.14 -31.74 -95.65
C ALA A 36 -13.17 -30.61 -95.22
N LEU A 37 -12.33 -30.14 -96.14
CA LEU A 37 -11.43 -29.00 -95.89
C LEU A 37 -12.21 -27.72 -95.54
N PHE A 38 -13.32 -27.47 -96.23
CA PHE A 38 -14.22 -26.36 -95.91
C PHE A 38 -14.79 -26.49 -94.49
N GLY A 39 -15.29 -27.67 -94.11
CA GLY A 39 -15.85 -27.91 -92.77
C GLY A 39 -14.84 -27.67 -91.64
N LEU A 40 -13.60 -28.13 -91.82
CA LEU A 40 -12.52 -27.89 -90.86
C LEU A 40 -12.16 -26.40 -90.76
N ALA A 41 -11.92 -25.74 -91.90
CA ALA A 41 -11.57 -24.32 -91.93
C ALA A 41 -12.68 -23.44 -91.33
N LEU A 42 -13.95 -23.77 -91.61
CA LEU A 42 -15.09 -23.05 -91.06
C LEU A 42 -15.20 -23.21 -89.54
N SER A 43 -15.03 -24.44 -89.03
CA SER A 43 -15.09 -24.71 -87.59
C SER A 43 -14.00 -24.00 -86.80
N TRP A 44 -12.78 -23.95 -87.33
CA TRP A 44 -11.68 -23.19 -86.74
C TRP A 44 -11.95 -21.68 -86.77
N LEU A 45 -12.45 -21.17 -87.89
CA LEU A 45 -12.78 -19.74 -88.05
C LEU A 45 -13.85 -19.31 -87.04
N PHE A 46 -14.84 -20.16 -86.76
CA PHE A 46 -15.82 -19.91 -85.70
C PHE A 46 -15.18 -19.81 -84.31
N VAL A 47 -14.26 -20.71 -83.95
CA VAL A 47 -13.54 -20.61 -82.66
C VAL A 47 -12.71 -19.33 -82.60
N PHE A 48 -12.00 -19.00 -83.68
CA PHE A 48 -11.21 -17.76 -83.77
C PHE A 48 -12.06 -16.50 -83.56
N ILE A 49 -13.23 -16.42 -84.20
CA ILE A 49 -14.18 -15.29 -84.06
C ILE A 49 -14.80 -15.26 -82.67
N LEU A 50 -15.32 -16.39 -82.18
CA LEU A 50 -16.00 -16.45 -80.89
C LEU A 50 -15.07 -16.10 -79.72
N ASP A 51 -13.79 -16.49 -79.80
CA ASP A 51 -12.78 -16.10 -78.81
C ASP A 51 -12.57 -14.58 -78.73
N ARG A 52 -12.99 -13.78 -79.74
CA ARG A 52 -12.91 -12.32 -79.66
C ARG A 52 -14.05 -11.71 -78.83
N PHE A 53 -15.19 -12.40 -78.73
CA PHE A 53 -16.36 -11.90 -78.00
C PHE A 53 -16.45 -12.42 -76.56
N GLY A 54 -15.85 -13.57 -76.26
CA GLY A 54 -15.88 -14.15 -74.92
C GLY A 54 -15.08 -15.43 -74.82
N GLU A 55 -15.09 -16.03 -73.63
CA GLU A 55 -14.44 -17.33 -73.43
C GLU A 55 -15.31 -18.44 -74.03
N THR A 56 -14.82 -19.10 -75.09
CA THR A 56 -15.52 -20.21 -75.71
C THR A 56 -15.56 -21.44 -74.78
N PRO A 57 -16.77 -21.87 -74.34
CA PRO A 57 -16.89 -23.02 -73.44
C PRO A 57 -16.31 -24.28 -74.06
N ARG A 58 -15.78 -25.19 -73.23
CA ARG A 58 -15.21 -26.48 -73.68
C ARG A 58 -16.21 -27.28 -74.53
N TRP A 59 -17.49 -27.28 -74.15
CA TRP A 59 -18.56 -27.97 -74.90
C TRP A 59 -18.80 -27.36 -76.29
N LEU A 60 -18.69 -26.04 -76.43
CA LEU A 60 -18.90 -25.37 -77.72
C LEU A 60 -17.72 -25.62 -78.67
N ARG A 61 -16.49 -25.60 -78.14
CA ARG A 61 -15.29 -25.94 -78.92
C ARG A 61 -15.32 -27.40 -79.41
N THR A 62 -15.71 -28.34 -78.54
CA THR A 62 -15.85 -29.76 -78.92
C THR A 62 -16.93 -29.99 -79.97
N THR A 63 -18.10 -29.37 -79.84
CA THR A 63 -19.17 -29.49 -80.85
C THR A 63 -18.76 -28.92 -82.21
N LEU A 64 -18.08 -27.77 -82.25
CA LEU A 64 -17.56 -27.19 -83.49
C LEU A 64 -16.52 -28.09 -84.16
N LEU A 65 -15.60 -28.68 -83.40
CA LEU A 65 -14.60 -29.63 -83.93
C LEU A 65 -15.26 -30.90 -84.49
N LEU A 66 -16.23 -31.47 -83.78
CA LEU A 66 -16.98 -32.64 -84.24
C LEU A 66 -17.79 -32.34 -85.51
N ALA A 67 -18.44 -31.18 -85.58
CA ALA A 67 -19.17 -30.75 -86.76
C ALA A 67 -18.24 -30.55 -87.97
N GLY A 68 -17.08 -29.91 -87.77
CA GLY A 68 -16.08 -29.69 -88.83
C GLY A 68 -15.47 -30.99 -89.36
N THR A 69 -15.30 -31.99 -88.51
CA THR A 69 -14.74 -33.31 -88.88
C THR A 69 -15.77 -34.30 -89.42
N ALA A 70 -17.08 -34.08 -89.20
CA ALA A 70 -18.15 -35.00 -89.61
C ALA A 70 -18.16 -35.29 -91.12
N VAL A 71 -17.88 -34.28 -91.96
CA VAL A 71 -17.82 -34.46 -93.42
C VAL A 71 -16.64 -35.35 -93.82
N ALA A 72 -15.51 -35.24 -93.13
CA ALA A 72 -14.35 -36.11 -93.36
C ALA A 72 -14.59 -37.52 -92.81
N GLY A 73 -15.16 -37.65 -91.61
CA GLY A 73 -15.34 -38.93 -90.91
C GLY A 73 -16.50 -39.78 -91.45
N ILE A 74 -17.60 -39.16 -91.89
CA ILE A 74 -18.82 -39.84 -92.35
C ILE A 74 -19.04 -39.64 -93.85
N GLY A 75 -18.86 -38.40 -94.33
CA GLY A 75 -19.15 -38.03 -95.73
C GLY A 75 -18.21 -38.67 -96.75
N LEU A 76 -16.90 -38.65 -96.52
CA LEU A 76 -15.90 -39.23 -97.43
C LEU A 76 -16.05 -40.75 -97.59
N PRO A 77 -16.21 -41.57 -96.52
CA PRO A 77 -16.46 -43.00 -96.66
C PRO A 77 -17.74 -43.33 -97.45
N LEU A 78 -18.83 -42.57 -97.25
CA LEU A 78 -20.08 -42.75 -97.99
C LEU A 78 -19.90 -42.42 -99.49
N LEU A 79 -19.19 -41.35 -99.81
CA LEU A 79 -18.86 -40.99 -101.20
C LEU A 79 -17.97 -42.03 -101.87
N TRP A 80 -16.98 -42.57 -101.14
CA TRP A 80 -16.13 -43.66 -101.62
C TRP A 80 -16.96 -44.92 -101.93
N HIS A 81 -17.82 -45.34 -101.01
CA HIS A 81 -18.69 -46.50 -101.25
C HIS A 81 -19.61 -46.28 -102.46
N ARG A 82 -20.23 -45.10 -102.58
CA ARG A 82 -21.17 -44.80 -103.67
C ARG A 82 -20.53 -44.68 -105.04
N TRP A 83 -19.35 -44.07 -105.15
CA TRP A 83 -18.75 -43.72 -106.45
C TRP A 83 -17.56 -44.60 -106.85
N VAL A 84 -16.84 -45.18 -105.88
CA VAL A 84 -15.71 -46.09 -106.15
C VAL A 84 -16.15 -47.55 -106.07
N TRP A 85 -16.92 -47.92 -105.04
CA TRP A 85 -17.30 -49.33 -104.81
C TRP A 85 -18.47 -49.80 -105.68
N ARG A 86 -19.54 -49.02 -105.81
CA ARG A 86 -20.72 -49.39 -106.62
C ARG A 86 -20.52 -49.30 -108.14
N GLN A 87 -19.46 -48.64 -108.63
CA GLN A 87 -19.20 -48.43 -110.07
C GLN A 87 -17.96 -49.21 -110.54
N ARG A 88 -17.95 -50.51 -110.25
CA ARG A 88 -16.83 -51.40 -110.59
C ARG A 88 -16.96 -51.98 -111.99
N ARG A 89 -18.17 -52.36 -112.40
CA ARG A 89 -18.44 -53.01 -113.69
C ARG A 89 -18.75 -51.98 -114.78
N LEU A 90 -18.52 -52.33 -116.05
CA LEU A 90 -18.67 -51.41 -117.18
C LEU A 90 -20.15 -51.12 -117.49
N GLU A 91 -21.06 -52.02 -117.15
CA GLU A 91 -22.52 -51.84 -117.29
C GLU A 91 -23.03 -50.72 -116.38
N ASP A 92 -22.48 -50.62 -115.17
CA ASP A 92 -22.83 -49.55 -114.21
C ASP A 92 -22.37 -48.18 -114.71
N VAL A 93 -21.26 -48.13 -115.45
CA VAL A 93 -20.73 -46.93 -116.09
C VAL A 93 -21.56 -46.56 -117.32
N ALA A 94 -21.96 -47.54 -118.13
CA ALA A 94 -22.90 -47.34 -119.24
C ALA A 94 -24.26 -46.80 -118.77
N ARG A 95 -24.78 -47.27 -117.63
CA ARG A 95 -26.00 -46.72 -116.99
C ARG A 95 -25.87 -45.26 -116.56
N LEU A 96 -24.67 -44.79 -116.23
CA LEU A 96 -24.42 -43.38 -115.93
C LEU A 96 -24.37 -42.53 -117.20
N VAL A 97 -23.76 -43.05 -118.27
CA VAL A 97 -23.76 -42.42 -119.60
C VAL A 97 -25.19 -42.31 -120.14
N ARG A 98 -26.05 -43.32 -119.92
CA ARG A 98 -27.47 -43.33 -120.29
C ARG A 98 -28.25 -42.13 -119.77
N ARG A 99 -27.91 -41.58 -118.60
CA ARG A 99 -28.62 -40.41 -118.05
C ARG A 99 -28.36 -39.12 -118.82
N ALA A 100 -27.15 -38.95 -119.35
CA ALA A 100 -26.78 -37.76 -120.13
C ALA A 100 -27.03 -37.95 -121.64
N PHE A 101 -26.86 -39.18 -122.14
CA PHE A 101 -27.08 -39.55 -123.53
C PHE A 101 -27.96 -40.80 -123.62
N PRO A 102 -29.30 -40.68 -123.59
CA PRO A 102 -30.20 -41.83 -123.53
C PRO A 102 -30.03 -42.81 -124.69
N ARG A 103 -29.98 -42.30 -125.92
CA ARG A 103 -29.83 -43.13 -127.14
C ARG A 103 -28.50 -43.87 -127.19
N LEU A 104 -27.41 -43.19 -126.82
CA LEU A 104 -26.06 -43.75 -126.87
C LEU A 104 -25.81 -44.70 -125.69
N GLY A 105 -26.37 -44.41 -124.53
CA GLY A 105 -26.30 -45.28 -123.36
C GLY A 105 -27.11 -46.57 -123.51
N ASP A 106 -28.27 -46.55 -124.17
CA ASP A 106 -29.03 -47.78 -124.47
C ASP A 106 -28.27 -48.64 -125.49
N GLN A 107 -27.65 -48.03 -126.50
CA GLN A 107 -26.79 -48.74 -127.46
C GLN A 107 -25.55 -49.36 -126.80
N LEU A 108 -24.86 -48.59 -125.95
CA LEU A 108 -23.70 -49.08 -125.20
C LEU A 108 -24.07 -50.15 -124.17
N LEU A 109 -25.18 -49.98 -123.46
CA LEU A 109 -25.65 -50.96 -122.48
C LEU A 109 -26.04 -52.26 -123.19
N GLY A 110 -26.84 -52.16 -124.27
CA GLY A 110 -27.24 -53.33 -125.06
C GLY A 110 -26.04 -54.07 -125.66
N ILE A 111 -24.97 -53.38 -126.05
CA ILE A 111 -23.77 -54.00 -126.62
C ILE A 111 -22.86 -54.59 -125.55
N VAL A 112 -22.73 -53.95 -124.39
CA VAL A 112 -22.00 -54.53 -123.26
C VAL A 112 -22.76 -55.73 -122.69
N GLU A 113 -24.11 -55.70 -122.65
CA GLU A 113 -24.96 -56.84 -122.28
C GLU A 113 -24.88 -57.97 -123.33
N LEU A 114 -24.94 -57.65 -124.65
CA LEU A 114 -24.73 -58.64 -125.72
C LEU A 114 -23.35 -59.29 -125.65
N ALA A 115 -22.30 -58.54 -125.33
CA ALA A 115 -20.94 -59.07 -125.20
C ALA A 115 -20.71 -59.89 -123.92
N HIS A 116 -21.62 -59.83 -122.93
CA HIS A 116 -21.52 -60.60 -121.68
C HIS A 116 -22.47 -61.81 -121.64
N GLU A 117 -23.62 -61.75 -122.32
CA GLU A 117 -24.63 -62.84 -122.34
C GLU A 117 -24.27 -64.04 -123.23
N GLU A 118 -23.27 -63.93 -124.11
CA GLU A 118 -22.78 -65.03 -124.97
C GLU A 118 -22.02 -66.15 -124.20
N SER A 119 -21.96 -66.06 -122.87
CA SER A 119 -21.46 -67.11 -121.97
C SER A 119 -22.52 -68.12 -121.51
N LEU A 120 -23.80 -67.92 -121.86
CA LEU A 120 -24.92 -68.80 -121.55
C LEU A 120 -25.59 -69.28 -122.85
N GLY A 121 -25.38 -70.55 -123.20
CA GLY A 121 -25.66 -71.11 -124.51
C GLY A 121 -27.13 -71.28 -124.91
N GLU A 122 -27.28 -71.51 -126.22
CA GLU A 122 -28.38 -72.10 -127.00
C GLU A 122 -29.24 -71.21 -127.92
N THR A 123 -29.16 -71.58 -129.21
CA THR A 123 -30.09 -71.40 -130.34
C THR A 123 -30.04 -70.11 -131.20
N GLY A 124 -29.34 -70.22 -132.34
CA GLY A 124 -29.85 -69.79 -133.65
C GLY A 124 -29.78 -68.31 -134.02
N ARG A 125 -28.61 -67.66 -133.92
CA ARG A 125 -28.41 -66.28 -134.42
C ARG A 125 -27.16 -66.13 -135.31
N SER A 126 -27.29 -65.34 -136.38
CA SER A 126 -26.24 -65.12 -137.39
C SER A 126 -25.10 -64.22 -136.87
N GLU A 127 -23.90 -64.77 -136.67
CA GLU A 127 -22.66 -64.08 -136.25
C GLU A 127 -22.36 -62.77 -137.01
N ARG A 128 -22.78 -62.66 -138.27
CA ARG A 128 -22.60 -61.44 -139.08
C ARG A 128 -23.35 -60.22 -138.54
N LEU A 129 -24.53 -60.41 -137.92
CA LEU A 129 -25.34 -59.29 -137.40
C LEU A 129 -24.77 -58.71 -136.10
N VAL A 130 -24.22 -59.56 -135.24
CA VAL A 130 -23.58 -59.16 -133.98
C VAL A 130 -22.30 -58.36 -134.27
N ARG A 131 -21.45 -58.85 -135.19
CA ARG A 131 -20.23 -58.12 -135.61
C ARG A 131 -20.54 -56.76 -136.24
N ALA A 132 -21.62 -56.65 -137.02
CA ALA A 132 -22.05 -55.38 -137.60
C ALA A 132 -22.58 -54.39 -136.54
N ALA A 133 -23.34 -54.87 -135.55
CA ALA A 133 -23.85 -54.03 -134.46
C ALA A 133 -22.73 -53.49 -133.54
N ILE A 134 -21.72 -54.33 -133.24
CA ILE A 134 -20.54 -53.94 -132.45
C ILE A 134 -19.71 -52.89 -133.21
N ALA A 135 -19.46 -53.10 -134.51
CA ALA A 135 -18.72 -52.15 -135.34
C ALA A 135 -19.46 -50.80 -135.49
N GLN A 136 -20.78 -50.84 -135.69
CA GLN A 136 -21.60 -49.64 -135.82
C GLN A 136 -21.60 -48.79 -134.55
N ALA A 137 -21.58 -49.40 -133.37
CA ALA A 137 -21.51 -48.66 -132.11
C ALA A 137 -20.10 -48.17 -131.77
N ALA A 138 -19.06 -48.91 -132.16
CA ALA A 138 -17.68 -48.45 -132.05
C ALA A 138 -17.48 -47.16 -132.86
N ASP A 139 -17.96 -47.13 -134.11
CA ASP A 139 -17.93 -45.93 -134.95
C ASP A 139 -18.81 -44.80 -134.38
N ALA A 140 -19.99 -45.11 -133.85
CA ALA A 140 -20.90 -44.10 -133.28
C ALA A 140 -20.37 -43.42 -131.99
N VAL A 141 -19.35 -43.99 -131.35
CA VAL A 141 -18.77 -43.52 -130.08
C VAL A 141 -17.36 -42.94 -130.26
N LYS A 142 -16.67 -43.28 -131.36
CA LYS A 142 -15.29 -42.88 -131.63
C LYS A 142 -15.07 -41.36 -131.55
N ASP A 143 -16.01 -40.57 -132.08
CA ASP A 143 -15.88 -39.10 -132.16
C ASP A 143 -16.67 -38.31 -131.09
N LYS A 144 -17.23 -38.97 -130.07
CA LYS A 144 -17.98 -38.29 -129.01
C LYS A 144 -17.17 -38.08 -127.72
N ASP A 145 -17.31 -36.90 -127.13
CA ASP A 145 -16.76 -36.53 -125.82
C ASP A 145 -17.78 -36.85 -124.70
N LEU A 146 -17.39 -37.70 -123.75
CA LEU A 146 -18.21 -38.14 -122.62
C LEU A 146 -18.00 -37.26 -121.36
N SER A 147 -17.19 -36.19 -121.44
CA SER A 147 -16.90 -35.27 -120.33
C SER A 147 -18.15 -34.68 -119.65
N GLY A 148 -19.18 -34.37 -120.45
CA GLY A 148 -20.45 -33.79 -119.97
C GLY A 148 -21.38 -34.76 -119.25
N ALA A 149 -21.07 -36.06 -119.19
CA ALA A 149 -21.94 -37.07 -118.57
C ALA A 149 -21.72 -37.27 -117.05
N VAL A 150 -20.76 -36.57 -116.44
CA VAL A 150 -20.51 -36.66 -114.99
C VAL A 150 -21.69 -36.03 -114.23
N PRO A 151 -22.37 -36.75 -113.31
CA PRO A 151 -23.54 -36.21 -112.61
C PRO A 151 -23.20 -35.02 -111.72
N ASN A 152 -23.82 -33.85 -111.95
CA ASN A 152 -23.75 -32.61 -111.16
C ASN A 152 -22.37 -32.34 -110.52
N PRO A 153 -21.36 -31.92 -111.29
CA PRO A 153 -20.02 -31.64 -110.75
C PRO A 153 -20.00 -30.33 -109.94
N HIS A 154 -19.97 -30.41 -108.61
CA HIS A 154 -19.88 -29.27 -107.69
C HIS A 154 -18.45 -29.02 -107.16
N HIS A 155 -17.44 -29.78 -107.63
CA HIS A 155 -16.05 -29.64 -107.18
C HIS A 155 -15.51 -28.21 -107.29
N ARG A 156 -15.90 -27.46 -108.34
CA ARG A 156 -15.50 -26.05 -108.51
C ARG A 156 -16.11 -25.14 -107.45
N GLY A 157 -17.37 -25.34 -107.09
CA GLY A 157 -18.04 -24.57 -106.04
C GLY A 157 -17.39 -24.82 -104.68
N TRP A 158 -17.12 -26.08 -104.35
CA TRP A 158 -16.38 -26.44 -103.12
C TRP A 158 -14.93 -25.95 -103.13
N ALA A 159 -14.26 -25.93 -104.29
CA ALA A 159 -12.90 -25.38 -104.42
C ALA A 159 -12.87 -23.87 -104.12
N VAL A 160 -13.83 -23.11 -104.65
CA VAL A 160 -13.95 -21.67 -104.38
C VAL A 160 -14.29 -21.44 -102.90
N ALA A 161 -15.24 -22.19 -102.33
CA ALA A 161 -15.65 -22.02 -100.94
C ALA A 161 -14.52 -22.38 -99.94
N ALA A 162 -13.85 -23.52 -100.14
CA ALA A 162 -12.72 -23.94 -99.31
C ALA A 162 -11.53 -22.99 -99.49
N GLY A 163 -11.26 -22.56 -100.73
CA GLY A 163 -10.22 -21.57 -101.03
C GLY A 163 -10.46 -20.23 -100.33
N ALA A 164 -11.69 -19.72 -100.33
CA ALA A 164 -12.04 -18.47 -99.65
C ALA A 164 -11.78 -18.54 -98.14
N LEU A 165 -12.20 -19.63 -97.47
CA LEU A 165 -11.93 -19.82 -96.04
C LEU A 165 -10.44 -20.00 -95.73
N LEU A 166 -9.71 -20.67 -96.62
CA LEU A 166 -8.27 -20.87 -96.46
C LEU A 166 -7.51 -19.54 -96.60
N VAL A 167 -7.92 -18.67 -97.53
CA VAL A 167 -7.39 -17.30 -97.61
C VAL A 167 -7.68 -16.53 -96.32
N LEU A 168 -8.90 -16.60 -95.78
CA LEU A 168 -9.24 -15.94 -94.51
C LEU A 168 -8.40 -16.47 -93.33
N ALA A 169 -8.14 -17.78 -93.27
CA ALA A 169 -7.27 -18.37 -92.25
C ALA A 169 -5.80 -17.92 -92.39
N ILE A 170 -5.29 -17.83 -93.61
CA ILE A 170 -3.94 -17.31 -93.88
C ILE A 170 -3.84 -15.84 -93.48
N VAL A 171 -4.82 -15.01 -93.87
CA VAL A 171 -4.87 -13.60 -93.48
C VAL A 171 -4.88 -13.45 -91.96
N ALA A 172 -5.72 -14.22 -91.26
CA ALA A 172 -5.73 -14.23 -89.80
C ALA A 172 -4.37 -14.65 -89.19
N GLY A 173 -3.71 -15.65 -89.77
CA GLY A 173 -2.38 -16.10 -89.34
C GLY A 173 -1.24 -15.11 -89.58
N ILE A 174 -1.38 -14.21 -90.56
CA ILE A 174 -0.39 -13.16 -90.85
C ILE A 174 -0.66 -11.90 -90.02
N VAL A 175 -1.91 -11.45 -89.98
CA VAL A 175 -2.28 -10.19 -89.31
C VAL A 175 -2.26 -10.35 -87.79
N VAL A 176 -2.66 -11.52 -87.27
CA VAL A 176 -2.74 -11.79 -85.84
C VAL A 176 -2.18 -13.18 -85.48
N PRO A 177 -0.85 -13.39 -85.63
CA PRO A 177 -0.25 -14.72 -85.54
C PRO A 177 -0.44 -15.39 -84.17
N GLU A 178 -0.34 -14.63 -83.09
CA GLU A 178 -0.47 -15.16 -81.72
C GLU A 178 -1.91 -15.56 -81.40
N ALA A 179 -2.90 -14.72 -81.75
CA ALA A 179 -4.32 -15.05 -81.56
C ALA A 179 -4.76 -16.21 -82.46
N ALA A 180 -4.29 -16.27 -83.70
CA ALA A 180 -4.59 -17.37 -84.62
C ALA A 180 -4.01 -18.70 -84.14
N ARG A 181 -2.78 -18.69 -83.61
CA ARG A 181 -2.16 -19.86 -82.97
C ARG A 181 -2.90 -20.28 -81.70
N ASN A 182 -3.25 -19.34 -80.82
CA ASN A 182 -4.01 -19.63 -79.60
C ASN A 182 -5.37 -20.27 -79.94
N ALA A 183 -6.12 -19.69 -80.89
CA ALA A 183 -7.39 -20.24 -81.37
C ALA A 183 -7.21 -21.64 -82.01
N ALA A 184 -6.14 -21.87 -82.77
CA ALA A 184 -5.84 -23.18 -83.34
C ALA A 184 -5.56 -24.24 -82.25
N VAL A 185 -4.79 -23.89 -81.22
CA VAL A 185 -4.53 -24.78 -80.08
C VAL A 185 -5.83 -25.07 -79.31
N ARG A 186 -6.65 -24.05 -79.06
CA ARG A 186 -7.94 -24.18 -78.37
C ARG A 186 -8.97 -24.98 -79.17
N TRP A 187 -8.91 -24.92 -80.51
CA TRP A 187 -9.75 -25.70 -81.43
C TRP A 187 -9.29 -27.16 -81.56
N LEU A 188 -7.99 -27.41 -81.67
CA LEU A 188 -7.44 -28.78 -81.84
C LEU A 188 -7.46 -29.57 -80.52
N MET A 189 -7.32 -28.89 -79.38
CA MET A 189 -7.33 -29.48 -78.03
C MET A 189 -8.44 -28.85 -77.16
N PRO A 190 -9.72 -29.07 -77.49
CA PRO A 190 -10.84 -28.40 -76.81
C PRO A 190 -11.02 -28.81 -75.34
N TRP A 191 -10.38 -29.90 -74.89
CA TRP A 191 -10.38 -30.38 -73.50
C TRP A 191 -9.33 -29.71 -72.61
N ARG A 192 -8.30 -29.07 -73.17
CA ARG A 192 -7.24 -28.42 -72.38
C ARG A 192 -7.68 -27.03 -71.92
N ASP A 193 -7.35 -26.69 -70.68
CA ASP A 193 -7.51 -25.35 -70.11
C ASP A 193 -6.40 -24.41 -70.58
N THR A 194 -6.42 -24.13 -71.87
CA THR A 194 -5.60 -23.09 -72.46
C THR A 194 -6.31 -21.75 -72.33
N GLU A 195 -5.65 -20.82 -71.62
CA GLU A 195 -6.11 -19.44 -71.47
C GLU A 195 -6.30 -18.80 -72.85
N ARG A 196 -7.32 -17.96 -72.94
CA ARG A 196 -7.64 -17.20 -74.14
C ARG A 196 -6.56 -16.14 -74.34
N TYR A 197 -6.06 -16.01 -75.55
CA TYR A 197 -5.21 -14.87 -75.90
C TYR A 197 -6.02 -13.57 -75.95
N THR A 198 -5.67 -12.64 -75.08
CA THR A 198 -6.14 -11.25 -75.02
C THR A 198 -5.05 -10.31 -75.54
N PHE A 199 -5.47 -9.21 -76.15
CA PHE A 199 -4.55 -8.20 -76.70
C PHE A 199 -4.05 -7.23 -75.64
N ALA A 200 -4.87 -6.92 -74.65
CA ALA A 200 -4.53 -6.11 -73.49
C ALA A 200 -4.25 -7.02 -72.29
N GLN A 201 -3.03 -7.55 -72.19
CA GLN A 201 -2.70 -8.54 -71.15
C GLN A 201 -2.39 -7.85 -69.82
N VAL A 202 -3.23 -8.09 -68.81
CA VAL A 202 -2.97 -7.61 -67.44
C VAL A 202 -1.90 -8.51 -66.80
N ASP A 203 -1.00 -7.91 -66.03
CA ASP A 203 -0.01 -8.61 -65.23
C ASP A 203 -0.69 -9.40 -64.11
N ALA A 204 0.01 -10.39 -63.54
CA ALA A 204 -0.58 -11.32 -62.59
C ALA A 204 -1.16 -10.60 -61.35
N LEU A 205 -2.49 -10.58 -61.24
CA LEU A 205 -3.20 -10.07 -60.07
C LEU A 205 -3.33 -11.12 -58.98
N PRO A 206 -3.38 -10.72 -57.69
CA PRO A 206 -3.58 -11.66 -56.61
C PRO A 206 -4.99 -12.29 -56.72
N LYS A 207 -5.08 -13.62 -56.60
CA LYS A 207 -6.38 -14.32 -56.59
C LYS A 207 -7.25 -13.94 -55.39
N LYS A 208 -6.62 -13.50 -54.30
CA LYS A 208 -7.24 -13.05 -53.05
C LYS A 208 -6.54 -11.78 -52.58
N LEU A 209 -7.31 -10.73 -52.33
CA LEU A 209 -6.88 -9.45 -51.82
C LEU A 209 -7.55 -9.21 -50.46
N VAL A 210 -6.74 -9.07 -49.40
CA VAL A 210 -7.23 -8.70 -48.07
C VAL A 210 -7.07 -7.19 -47.92
N VAL A 211 -8.13 -6.50 -47.48
CA VAL A 211 -8.14 -5.04 -47.34
C VAL A 211 -8.65 -4.63 -45.96
N PRO A 212 -8.33 -3.40 -45.49
CA PRO A 212 -8.88 -2.89 -44.25
C PRO A 212 -10.41 -2.76 -44.30
N TYR A 213 -11.07 -3.22 -43.25
CA TYR A 213 -12.52 -3.19 -43.11
C TYR A 213 -13.06 -1.76 -43.14
N ALA A 214 -14.07 -1.52 -43.98
CA ALA A 214 -14.77 -0.24 -44.12
C ALA A 214 -13.86 0.97 -44.43
N GLU A 215 -12.73 0.75 -45.10
CA GLU A 215 -11.84 1.82 -45.61
C GLU A 215 -11.72 1.76 -47.14
N PRO A 216 -11.52 2.91 -47.81
CA PRO A 216 -11.22 2.91 -49.24
C PRO A 216 -9.84 2.26 -49.48
N PHE A 217 -9.70 1.57 -50.61
CA PHE A 217 -8.44 0.93 -50.98
C PHE A 217 -8.16 1.05 -52.47
N GLU A 218 -6.89 0.97 -52.84
CA GLU A 218 -6.45 1.00 -54.22
C GLU A 218 -5.95 -0.38 -54.65
N MET A 219 -6.35 -0.80 -55.85
CA MET A 219 -5.83 -2.00 -56.49
C MET A 219 -5.41 -1.63 -57.92
N PRO A 220 -4.16 -1.19 -58.12
CA PRO A 220 -3.67 -0.89 -59.46
C PRO A 220 -3.58 -2.17 -60.29
N ALA A 221 -4.09 -2.12 -61.52
CA ALA A 221 -3.83 -3.15 -62.51
C ALA A 221 -2.81 -2.62 -63.53
N SER A 222 -1.73 -3.36 -63.76
CA SER A 222 -0.70 -3.01 -64.74
C SER A 222 -0.77 -3.96 -65.92
N LEU A 223 -0.46 -3.49 -67.12
CA LEU A 223 -0.30 -4.35 -68.30
C LEU A 223 1.10 -4.97 -68.33
N LYS A 224 1.23 -6.16 -68.93
CA LYS A 224 2.53 -6.77 -69.22
C LYS A 224 3.29 -5.97 -70.27
N GLU A 225 4.63 -6.03 -70.22
CA GLU A 225 5.51 -5.28 -71.13
C GLU A 225 5.33 -5.65 -72.62
N ASP A 226 4.86 -6.87 -72.91
CA ASP A 226 4.66 -7.41 -74.26
C ASP A 226 3.22 -7.25 -74.79
N THR A 227 2.39 -6.47 -74.10
CA THR A 227 0.99 -6.21 -74.50
C THR A 227 0.91 -5.55 -75.89
N LYS A 228 -0.02 -6.01 -76.75
CA LYS A 228 -0.21 -5.47 -78.11
C LYS A 228 -1.20 -4.31 -78.15
N TRP A 229 -2.06 -4.22 -77.14
CA TRP A 229 -3.07 -3.17 -77.02
C TRP A 229 -3.02 -2.54 -75.63
N THR A 230 -3.01 -1.21 -75.60
CA THR A 230 -3.09 -0.39 -74.39
C THR A 230 -4.41 0.38 -74.41
N PRO A 231 -5.50 -0.14 -73.79
CA PRO A 231 -6.78 0.56 -73.72
C PRO A 231 -6.65 1.90 -73.00
N GLU A 232 -7.32 2.95 -73.47
CA GLU A 232 -7.34 4.24 -72.77
C GLU A 232 -8.00 4.14 -71.38
N LYS A 233 -9.01 3.25 -71.24
CA LYS A 233 -9.80 3.11 -70.00
C LYS A 233 -9.83 1.68 -69.49
N GLY A 234 -9.63 1.53 -68.19
CA GLY A 234 -9.88 0.32 -67.43
C GLY A 234 -11.23 0.39 -66.71
N LYS A 235 -11.90 -0.76 -66.57
CA LYS A 235 -13.22 -0.88 -65.93
C LYS A 235 -13.13 -1.88 -64.78
N ALA A 236 -13.61 -1.53 -63.59
CA ALA A 236 -13.73 -2.46 -62.48
C ALA A 236 -15.10 -2.37 -61.82
N ARG A 237 -15.59 -3.48 -61.26
CA ARG A 237 -16.91 -3.53 -60.62
C ARG A 237 -16.93 -4.50 -59.46
N ILE A 238 -17.52 -4.04 -58.36
CA ILE A 238 -17.98 -4.87 -57.24
C ILE A 238 -19.49 -5.11 -57.40
N PRO A 239 -20.02 -6.34 -57.20
CA PRO A 239 -21.45 -6.62 -57.21
C PRO A 239 -22.24 -5.65 -56.32
N GLY A 240 -23.35 -5.12 -56.84
CA GLY A 240 -24.20 -4.16 -56.12
C GLY A 240 -23.70 -2.71 -56.13
N GLN A 241 -22.50 -2.42 -56.65
CA GLN A 241 -21.94 -1.06 -56.70
C GLN A 241 -21.83 -0.52 -58.13
N PRO A 242 -21.76 0.82 -58.29
CA PRO A 242 -21.46 1.46 -59.56
C PRO A 242 -20.15 0.95 -60.14
N LYS A 243 -20.08 0.92 -61.46
CA LYS A 243 -18.89 0.53 -62.19
C LYS A 243 -17.86 1.66 -62.13
N LEU A 244 -16.63 1.34 -61.78
CA LEU A 244 -15.50 2.27 -61.76
C LEU A 244 -14.82 2.27 -63.14
N GLU A 245 -14.58 3.46 -63.69
CA GLU A 245 -13.85 3.67 -64.93
C GLU A 245 -12.69 4.63 -64.69
N VAL A 246 -11.48 4.20 -65.06
CA VAL A 246 -10.24 4.94 -64.80
C VAL A 246 -9.40 5.01 -66.08
N ASP A 247 -8.80 6.17 -66.33
CA ASP A 247 -7.89 6.36 -67.46
C ASP A 247 -6.53 5.69 -67.17
N GLY A 248 -5.97 5.00 -68.16
CA GLY A 248 -4.71 4.29 -68.04
C GLY A 248 -3.51 5.18 -68.35
N GLU A 249 -2.73 5.54 -67.34
CA GLU A 249 -1.49 6.28 -67.53
C GLU A 249 -0.33 5.29 -67.70
N LYS A 250 0.30 5.26 -68.87
CA LYS A 250 1.44 4.37 -69.21
C LYS A 250 1.16 2.87 -68.94
N GLY A 251 -0.07 2.41 -69.19
CA GLY A 251 -0.44 1.00 -68.99
C GLY A 251 -0.72 0.59 -67.54
N ARG A 252 -0.85 1.56 -66.62
CA ARG A 252 -1.27 1.35 -65.22
C ARG A 252 -2.64 1.97 -64.98
N TYR A 253 -3.57 1.20 -64.41
CA TYR A 253 -4.94 1.60 -64.11
C TYR A 253 -5.15 1.64 -62.59
N PRO A 254 -5.13 2.83 -61.95
CA PRO A 254 -5.30 2.96 -60.51
C PRO A 254 -6.78 2.89 -60.10
N PHE A 255 -7.30 1.69 -59.85
CA PHE A 255 -8.67 1.53 -59.36
C PHE A 255 -8.75 1.84 -57.86
N ALA A 256 -9.43 2.93 -57.51
CA ALA A 256 -9.78 3.29 -56.14
C ALA A 256 -11.21 2.83 -55.80
N PHE A 257 -11.34 1.84 -54.91
CA PHE A 257 -12.62 1.30 -54.51
C PHE A 257 -13.14 1.97 -53.23
N PRO A 258 -14.46 2.17 -53.10
CA PRO A 258 -15.05 2.66 -51.85
C PRO A 258 -14.94 1.60 -50.74
N PRO A 259 -15.13 2.01 -49.47
CA PRO A 259 -15.17 1.13 -48.30
C PRO A 259 -16.01 -0.14 -48.47
N GLN A 260 -15.46 -1.30 -48.09
CA GLN A 260 -16.15 -2.60 -48.13
C GLN A 260 -16.23 -3.24 -46.74
N LYS A 261 -17.34 -3.93 -46.47
CA LYS A 261 -17.59 -4.61 -45.19
C LYS A 261 -17.68 -6.13 -45.33
N ASP A 262 -18.17 -6.61 -46.47
CA ASP A 262 -18.45 -8.01 -46.71
C ASP A 262 -17.50 -8.61 -47.74
N ASP A 263 -17.25 -9.92 -47.61
CA ASP A 263 -16.47 -10.68 -48.57
C ASP A 263 -17.17 -10.68 -49.94
N THR A 264 -16.44 -10.32 -50.99
CA THR A 264 -17.00 -10.13 -52.34
C THR A 264 -15.96 -10.41 -53.42
N GLU A 265 -16.32 -10.24 -54.69
CA GLU A 265 -15.41 -10.39 -55.83
C GLU A 265 -15.34 -9.10 -56.64
N ILE A 266 -14.14 -8.69 -57.01
CA ILE A 266 -13.90 -7.59 -57.94
C ILE A 266 -13.82 -8.18 -59.34
N ALA A 267 -14.73 -7.77 -60.22
CA ALA A 267 -14.67 -8.06 -61.64
C ALA A 267 -13.91 -6.94 -62.36
N LEU A 268 -12.72 -7.24 -62.87
CA LEU A 268 -11.86 -6.34 -63.60
C LEU A 268 -11.99 -6.57 -65.12
N ALA A 269 -11.99 -5.48 -65.88
CA ALA A 269 -12.06 -5.47 -67.33
C ALA A 269 -11.13 -4.40 -67.92
N VAL A 270 -10.01 -4.82 -68.50
CA VAL A 270 -9.07 -3.94 -69.20
C VAL A 270 -9.04 -4.37 -70.66
N GLY A 271 -9.59 -3.55 -71.56
CA GLY A 271 -9.71 -3.92 -72.98
C GLY A 271 -10.55 -5.20 -73.18
N ASP A 272 -9.94 -6.25 -73.69
CA ASP A 272 -10.52 -7.57 -73.88
C ASP A 272 -10.25 -8.55 -72.73
N ASP A 273 -9.37 -8.20 -71.79
CA ASP A 273 -9.04 -9.02 -70.63
C ASP A 273 -10.04 -8.87 -69.48
N ARG A 274 -10.34 -9.98 -68.81
CA ARG A 274 -11.40 -10.09 -67.80
C ARG A 274 -10.90 -10.94 -66.65
N GLU A 275 -10.67 -10.30 -65.52
CA GLU A 275 -10.12 -10.94 -64.32
C GLU A 275 -11.09 -10.85 -63.15
N LYS A 276 -10.98 -11.81 -62.22
CA LYS A 276 -11.75 -11.82 -60.97
C LYS A 276 -10.83 -11.97 -59.78
N VAL A 277 -10.95 -11.04 -58.83
CA VAL A 277 -10.17 -11.03 -57.59
C VAL A 277 -11.10 -11.17 -56.40
N LYS A 278 -10.86 -12.15 -55.51
CA LYS A 278 -11.61 -12.26 -54.26
C LYS A 278 -11.17 -11.18 -53.30
N LEU A 279 -12.11 -10.43 -52.74
CA LEU A 279 -11.89 -9.35 -51.80
C LEU A 279 -12.38 -9.77 -50.41
N GLU A 280 -11.50 -9.67 -49.41
CA GLU A 280 -11.83 -9.97 -48.01
C GLU A 280 -11.53 -8.76 -47.12
N PRO A 281 -12.54 -7.97 -46.73
CA PRO A 281 -12.37 -6.90 -45.76
C PRO A 281 -12.14 -7.48 -44.35
N ARG A 282 -11.05 -7.09 -43.69
CA ARG A 282 -10.71 -7.52 -42.32
C ARG A 282 -10.31 -6.32 -41.48
N THR A 283 -10.63 -6.35 -40.19
CA THR A 283 -10.21 -5.29 -39.26
C THR A 283 -8.68 -5.19 -39.20
N ARG A 284 -8.16 -3.98 -38.96
CA ARG A 284 -6.72 -3.76 -38.78
C ARG A 284 -6.25 -4.41 -37.47
N PRO A 285 -4.98 -4.84 -37.40
CA PRO A 285 -4.42 -5.37 -36.17
C PRO A 285 -4.23 -4.22 -35.16
N GLU A 286 -4.67 -4.42 -33.93
CA GLU A 286 -4.51 -3.47 -32.83
C GLU A 286 -3.71 -4.11 -31.71
N LEU A 287 -2.83 -3.33 -31.07
CA LEU A 287 -2.12 -3.77 -29.88
C LEU A 287 -3.10 -3.81 -28.71
N THR A 288 -3.28 -4.99 -28.13
CA THR A 288 -4.15 -5.24 -26.98
C THR A 288 -3.40 -5.09 -25.67
N ARG A 289 -2.08 -5.36 -25.68
CA ARG A 289 -1.24 -5.28 -24.48
C ARG A 289 0.17 -4.82 -24.86
N LEU A 290 0.71 -3.88 -24.08
CA LEU A 290 2.09 -3.44 -24.18
C LEU A 290 2.71 -3.44 -22.78
N VAL A 291 3.77 -4.23 -22.59
CA VAL A 291 4.48 -4.38 -21.32
C VAL A 291 5.93 -3.95 -21.52
N ALA A 292 6.41 -3.06 -20.65
CA ALA A 292 7.81 -2.74 -20.49
C ALA A 292 8.39 -3.72 -19.45
N LYS A 293 9.26 -4.62 -19.89
CA LYS A 293 10.05 -5.46 -18.99
C LYS A 293 11.32 -4.69 -18.61
N VAL A 294 11.35 -4.20 -17.39
CA VAL A 294 12.35 -3.25 -16.89
C VAL A 294 13.34 -3.98 -16.00
N ARG A 295 14.61 -3.94 -16.36
CA ARG A 295 15.71 -4.30 -15.50
C ARG A 295 16.25 -3.04 -14.84
N LEU A 296 16.03 -2.92 -13.54
CA LEU A 296 16.53 -1.80 -12.75
C LEU A 296 18.07 -1.84 -12.66
N PRO A 297 18.72 -0.69 -12.40
CA PRO A 297 20.16 -0.63 -12.18
C PRO A 297 20.62 -1.56 -11.05
N GLU A 298 21.87 -2.05 -11.14
CA GLU A 298 22.42 -3.02 -10.18
C GLU A 298 22.49 -2.50 -8.74
N TYR A 299 22.63 -1.17 -8.54
CA TYR A 299 22.70 -0.58 -7.19
C TYR A 299 21.43 -0.82 -6.37
N LEU A 300 20.26 -0.90 -7.02
CA LEU A 300 18.98 -1.16 -6.35
C LEU A 300 18.84 -2.62 -5.88
N LYS A 301 19.71 -3.55 -6.29
CA LYS A 301 19.74 -4.96 -5.85
C LYS A 301 18.43 -5.75 -6.04
N TYR A 302 17.59 -5.37 -7.01
CA TYR A 302 16.43 -6.18 -7.40
C TYR A 302 16.87 -7.52 -8.02
N ASP A 303 16.27 -8.62 -7.58
CA ASP A 303 16.57 -9.97 -8.05
C ASP A 303 15.77 -10.39 -9.30
N ARG A 304 14.79 -9.57 -9.70
CA ARG A 304 13.85 -9.82 -10.80
C ARG A 304 13.62 -8.59 -11.65
N ASP A 305 13.36 -8.81 -12.93
CA ASP A 305 12.87 -7.77 -13.83
C ASP A 305 11.41 -7.41 -13.47
N LEU A 306 11.06 -6.13 -13.58
CA LEU A 306 9.72 -5.61 -13.31
C LEU A 306 8.90 -5.50 -14.61
N ASP A 307 7.65 -5.96 -14.57
CA ASP A 307 6.71 -5.82 -15.68
C ASP A 307 5.83 -4.58 -15.47
N VAL A 308 6.10 -3.52 -16.24
CA VAL A 308 5.32 -2.27 -16.23
C VAL A 308 4.35 -2.26 -17.41
N GLU A 309 3.06 -2.41 -17.12
CA GLU A 309 2.03 -2.36 -18.16
C GLU A 309 1.76 -0.92 -18.61
N VAL A 310 1.87 -0.68 -19.92
CA VAL A 310 1.66 0.64 -20.53
C VAL A 310 0.19 0.79 -20.94
N ARG A 311 -0.53 1.65 -20.21
CA ARG A 311 -1.96 1.93 -20.47
C ARG A 311 -2.22 3.25 -21.21
N GLY A 312 -1.18 4.03 -21.48
CA GLY A 312 -1.28 5.33 -22.16
C GLY A 312 -0.11 5.58 -23.12
N GLY A 313 -0.11 6.74 -23.79
CA GLY A 313 0.98 7.13 -24.71
C GLY A 313 2.26 7.59 -24.02
N THR A 314 2.38 7.45 -22.70
CA THR A 314 3.56 7.85 -21.92
C THR A 314 3.81 6.86 -20.79
N VAL A 315 5.08 6.57 -20.54
CA VAL A 315 5.55 5.69 -19.45
C VAL A 315 6.79 6.31 -18.80
N ARG A 316 6.84 6.28 -17.47
CA ARG A 316 7.96 6.81 -16.68
C ARG A 316 8.84 5.64 -16.24
N LEU A 317 10.12 5.71 -16.55
CA LEU A 317 11.12 4.69 -16.24
C LEU A 317 12.34 5.36 -15.59
N LEU A 318 13.01 4.62 -14.71
CA LEU A 318 14.22 5.10 -14.03
C LEU A 318 15.38 5.32 -15.03
N ASP A 319 16.07 6.44 -14.88
CA ASP A 319 17.32 6.73 -15.58
C ASP A 319 18.39 5.66 -15.24
N GLY A 320 19.01 5.09 -16.27
CA GLY A 320 19.94 3.97 -16.16
C GLY A 320 19.30 2.58 -16.16
N ALA A 321 17.97 2.46 -16.08
CA ALA A 321 17.30 1.17 -16.22
C ALA A 321 17.34 0.67 -17.68
N ALA A 322 17.34 -0.65 -17.88
CA ALA A 322 17.28 -1.26 -19.20
C ALA A 322 15.86 -1.80 -19.46
N VAL A 323 15.24 -1.42 -20.58
CA VAL A 323 13.87 -1.79 -20.92
C VAL A 323 13.80 -2.67 -22.17
N SER A 324 12.99 -3.73 -22.10
CA SER A 324 12.58 -4.57 -23.23
C SER A 324 11.07 -4.46 -23.40
N TRP A 325 10.59 -4.32 -24.64
CA TRP A 325 9.17 -4.20 -24.93
C TRP A 325 8.58 -5.53 -25.35
N ILE A 326 7.44 -5.88 -24.75
CA ILE A 326 6.61 -7.02 -25.14
C ILE A 326 5.26 -6.47 -25.58
N ALA A 327 4.98 -6.56 -26.89
CA ALA A 327 3.73 -6.10 -27.47
C ALA A 327 2.92 -7.27 -28.02
N GLU A 328 1.65 -7.32 -27.64
CA GLU A 328 0.69 -8.33 -28.08
C GLU A 328 -0.45 -7.65 -28.85
N ALA A 329 -0.83 -8.26 -29.98
CA ALA A 329 -1.89 -7.77 -30.83
C ALA A 329 -3.09 -8.72 -30.81
N ASN A 330 -4.27 -8.20 -31.17
CA ASN A 330 -5.48 -8.99 -31.36
C ASN A 330 -5.40 -10.05 -32.48
N ARG A 331 -4.34 -10.01 -33.29
CA ARG A 331 -4.05 -10.97 -34.37
C ARG A 331 -2.55 -11.25 -34.44
N GLU A 332 -2.18 -12.48 -34.79
CA GLU A 332 -0.79 -12.90 -34.94
C GLU A 332 0.00 -11.96 -35.86
N LEU A 333 1.13 -11.49 -35.36
CA LEU A 333 2.04 -10.60 -36.07
C LEU A 333 2.97 -11.41 -36.99
N LYS A 334 3.21 -10.89 -38.19
CA LYS A 334 4.20 -11.42 -39.14
C LYS A 334 5.54 -10.71 -39.00
N SER A 335 5.50 -9.40 -38.74
CA SER A 335 6.67 -8.57 -38.53
C SER A 335 6.30 -7.36 -37.68
N GLY A 336 7.27 -6.82 -36.95
CA GLY A 336 7.13 -5.58 -36.20
C GLY A 336 8.45 -4.84 -36.10
N SER A 337 8.39 -3.57 -35.75
CA SER A 337 9.56 -2.71 -35.60
C SER A 337 9.33 -1.63 -34.56
N ILE A 338 10.40 -1.25 -33.86
CA ILE A 338 10.45 -0.06 -33.00
C ILE A 338 11.49 0.90 -33.59
N ASP A 339 11.10 2.14 -33.84
CA ASP A 339 11.94 3.19 -34.44
C ASP A 339 12.64 2.76 -35.74
N GLY A 340 11.94 1.94 -36.53
CA GLY A 340 12.45 1.40 -37.79
C GLY A 340 13.39 0.20 -37.64
N ARG A 341 13.77 -0.21 -36.42
CA ARG A 341 14.52 -1.45 -36.18
C ARG A 341 13.57 -2.64 -36.08
N ALA A 342 13.85 -3.70 -36.84
CA ALA A 342 13.03 -4.91 -36.83
C ALA A 342 13.05 -5.57 -35.44
N ALA A 343 11.88 -5.90 -34.92
CA ALA A 343 11.70 -6.61 -33.66
C ALA A 343 11.54 -8.12 -33.91
N ILE A 344 11.84 -8.92 -32.88
CA ILE A 344 11.73 -10.38 -32.96
C ILE A 344 10.28 -10.76 -32.70
N ILE A 345 9.70 -11.58 -33.58
CA ILE A 345 8.36 -12.14 -33.37
C ILE A 345 8.50 -13.55 -32.81
N ALA A 346 8.06 -13.76 -31.57
CA ALA A 346 8.04 -15.07 -30.93
C ALA A 346 6.67 -15.34 -30.31
N LYS A 347 6.08 -16.51 -30.59
CA LYS A 347 4.74 -16.91 -30.08
C LYS A 347 3.63 -15.88 -30.37
N GLY A 348 3.70 -15.16 -31.49
CA GLY A 348 2.72 -14.14 -31.87
C GLY A 348 2.89 -12.78 -31.17
N GLN A 349 3.88 -12.64 -30.27
CA GLN A 349 4.24 -11.40 -29.61
C GLN A 349 5.46 -10.75 -30.27
N MET A 350 5.53 -9.43 -30.23
CA MET A 350 6.69 -8.65 -30.63
C MET A 350 7.57 -8.37 -29.41
N LEU A 351 8.82 -8.82 -29.46
CA LEU A 351 9.81 -8.64 -28.40
C LEU A 351 10.99 -7.82 -28.90
N THR A 352 11.50 -6.94 -28.06
CA THR A 352 12.74 -6.20 -28.32
C THR A 352 13.85 -6.57 -27.36
N GLU A 353 15.08 -6.30 -27.76
CA GLU A 353 16.23 -6.36 -26.88
C GLU A 353 16.17 -5.26 -25.82
N TYR A 354 16.89 -5.46 -24.72
CA TYR A 354 17.01 -4.47 -23.65
C TYR A 354 17.80 -3.25 -24.15
N GLN A 355 17.22 -2.07 -23.98
CA GLN A 355 17.88 -0.80 -24.27
C GLN A 355 17.94 0.07 -23.01
N PRO A 356 19.05 0.77 -22.75
CA PRO A 356 19.15 1.66 -21.61
C PRO A 356 18.24 2.89 -21.79
N VAL A 357 17.60 3.31 -20.71
CA VAL A 357 16.83 4.55 -20.62
C VAL A 357 17.76 5.62 -20.05
N THR A 358 18.26 6.52 -20.91
CA THR A 358 19.11 7.66 -20.48
C THR A 358 18.39 8.99 -20.62
N ASP A 359 17.56 9.12 -21.66
CA ASP A 359 16.85 10.36 -21.99
C ASP A 359 15.37 10.08 -22.25
N SER A 360 14.57 11.13 -22.16
CA SER A 360 13.16 11.05 -22.54
C SER A 360 13.04 11.01 -24.07
N VAL A 361 12.55 9.90 -24.63
CA VAL A 361 12.50 9.65 -26.09
C VAL A 361 11.11 9.16 -26.51
N ASP A 362 10.68 9.59 -27.70
CA ASP A 362 9.45 9.09 -28.34
C ASP A 362 9.78 7.87 -29.22
N HIS A 363 9.27 6.70 -28.83
CA HIS A 363 9.36 5.47 -29.59
C HIS A 363 8.15 5.29 -30.50
N THR A 364 8.38 4.85 -31.74
CA THR A 364 7.33 4.54 -32.72
C THR A 364 7.27 3.05 -33.00
N PHE A 365 6.17 2.42 -32.61
CA PHE A 365 5.89 1.01 -32.81
C PHE A 365 5.07 0.83 -34.09
N ALA A 366 5.58 0.01 -35.02
CA ALA A 366 4.87 -0.38 -36.23
C ALA A 366 4.83 -1.90 -36.33
N TRP A 367 3.70 -2.46 -36.77
CA TRP A 367 3.53 -3.91 -36.91
C TRP A 367 2.68 -4.25 -38.12
N LYS A 368 2.86 -5.49 -38.59
CA LYS A 368 2.13 -6.06 -39.72
C LYS A 368 1.76 -7.48 -39.39
N ASP A 369 0.52 -7.83 -39.63
CA ASP A 369 0.01 -9.17 -39.32
C ASP A 369 0.24 -10.20 -40.43
N VAL A 370 -0.19 -11.43 -40.16
CA VAL A 370 -0.18 -12.56 -41.11
C VAL A 370 -1.02 -12.32 -42.38
N LEU A 371 -2.00 -11.41 -42.35
CA LEU A 371 -2.82 -11.04 -43.51
C LEU A 371 -2.22 -9.87 -44.31
N GLY A 372 -1.12 -9.28 -43.84
CA GLY A 372 -0.46 -8.15 -44.48
C GLY A 372 -1.11 -6.79 -44.20
N LEU A 373 -1.97 -6.68 -43.19
CA LEU A 373 -2.54 -5.41 -42.77
C LEU A 373 -1.65 -4.72 -41.72
N GLU A 374 -1.59 -3.40 -41.79
CA GLU A 374 -0.89 -2.51 -40.86
C GLU A 374 -1.91 -1.75 -40.00
N PRO A 375 -1.55 -1.26 -38.82
CA PRO A 375 -2.43 -0.37 -38.05
C PRO A 375 -2.71 0.92 -38.82
N ARG A 376 -3.76 1.64 -38.42
CA ARG A 376 -4.14 2.90 -39.07
C ARG A 376 -3.06 3.98 -38.88
N GLU A 377 -2.52 4.05 -37.67
CA GLU A 377 -1.38 4.87 -37.30
C GLU A 377 -0.44 4.02 -36.43
N PRO A 378 0.88 4.17 -36.54
CA PRO A 378 1.81 3.52 -35.62
C PRO A 378 1.62 4.06 -34.20
N LEU A 379 1.82 3.21 -33.19
CA LEU A 379 1.73 3.63 -31.80
C LEU A 379 2.96 4.46 -31.44
N LYS A 380 2.74 5.69 -31.00
CA LYS A 380 3.78 6.56 -30.45
C LYS A 380 3.76 6.48 -28.93
N LEU A 381 4.87 6.10 -28.33
CA LEU A 381 5.04 5.99 -26.89
C LEU A 381 6.17 6.92 -26.44
N ARG A 382 5.86 7.86 -25.57
CA ARG A 382 6.87 8.69 -24.91
C ARG A 382 7.40 7.98 -23.68
N VAL A 383 8.67 7.59 -23.69
CA VAL A 383 9.38 7.13 -22.49
C VAL A 383 9.98 8.35 -21.81
N GLN A 384 9.64 8.57 -20.54
CA GLN A 384 10.22 9.62 -19.71
C GLN A 384 11.25 9.01 -18.77
N ALA A 385 12.50 9.43 -18.91
CA ALA A 385 13.57 9.10 -17.96
C ALA A 385 13.37 9.96 -16.70
N VAL A 386 13.17 9.31 -15.56
CA VAL A 386 13.00 9.95 -14.24
C VAL A 386 14.20 9.58 -13.38
N LYS A 387 14.71 10.53 -12.60
CA LYS A 387 15.78 10.25 -11.64
C LYS A 387 15.16 9.67 -10.37
N ASP A 388 15.87 8.76 -9.74
CA ASP A 388 15.60 8.26 -8.38
C ASP A 388 15.48 9.46 -7.41
N GLU A 389 14.41 9.50 -6.61
CA GLU A 389 14.14 10.54 -5.61
C GLU A 389 14.65 10.17 -4.22
N ALA A 390 15.05 11.15 -3.41
CA ALA A 390 15.53 10.89 -2.05
C ALA A 390 14.41 10.37 -1.12
N PRO A 391 14.73 9.45 -0.19
CA PRO A 391 13.74 8.92 0.73
C PRO A 391 13.22 10.05 1.62
N SER A 392 11.91 10.06 1.83
CA SER A 392 11.27 10.98 2.77
C SER A 392 11.15 10.33 4.14
N ILE A 393 11.55 11.05 5.20
CA ILE A 393 11.48 10.57 6.58
C ILE A 393 10.70 11.55 7.45
N SER A 394 9.80 11.01 8.27
CA SER A 394 9.14 11.73 9.36
C SER A 394 9.35 10.98 10.67
N ALA A 395 9.63 11.72 11.73
CA ALA A 395 9.76 11.21 13.08
C ALA A 395 8.76 11.97 13.97
N ARG A 396 8.05 11.27 14.86
CA ARG A 396 7.04 11.85 15.74
C ARG A 396 7.27 11.44 17.19
N ARG A 397 7.00 12.40 18.09
CA ARG A 397 6.97 12.28 19.55
C ARG A 397 5.98 13.30 20.11
N GLU A 398 5.64 13.18 21.40
CA GLU A 398 4.75 14.12 22.10
C GLU A 398 5.31 15.55 22.14
N THR A 399 6.61 15.69 22.41
CA THR A 399 7.28 16.98 22.47
C THR A 399 8.58 16.97 21.64
N GLN A 400 8.98 18.15 21.13
CA GLN A 400 10.27 18.33 20.44
C GLN A 400 11.45 18.45 21.42
N GLU A 401 11.17 18.89 22.64
CA GLU A 401 12.14 19.08 23.71
C GLU A 401 11.62 18.39 24.96
N GLN A 402 12.48 17.62 25.64
CA GLN A 402 12.13 16.91 26.86
C GLN A 402 13.34 16.71 27.77
N VAL A 403 13.10 16.77 29.08
CA VAL A 403 14.06 16.33 30.11
C VAL A 403 13.80 14.86 30.42
N VAL A 404 14.84 14.04 30.36
CA VAL A 404 14.76 12.59 30.53
C VAL A 404 15.86 12.09 31.47
N LEU A 405 15.57 11.00 32.16
CA LEU A 405 16.59 10.31 32.96
C LEU A 405 17.58 9.57 32.03
N ASP A 406 18.85 9.46 32.42
CA ASP A 406 19.88 8.74 31.65
C ASP A 406 19.52 7.28 31.31
N SER A 407 18.85 6.61 32.24
CA SER A 407 18.36 5.24 32.11
C SER A 407 17.01 5.12 31.43
N GLU A 408 16.28 6.22 31.24
CA GLU A 408 14.96 6.21 30.61
C GLU A 408 15.05 5.86 29.12
N VAL A 409 14.13 5.01 28.66
CA VAL A 409 14.01 4.65 27.26
C VAL A 409 13.00 5.58 26.57
N VAL A 410 13.49 6.29 25.56
CA VAL A 410 12.74 7.29 24.80
C VAL A 410 12.37 6.73 23.43
N ALA A 411 11.07 6.60 23.15
CA ALA A 411 10.58 6.11 21.87
C ALA A 411 10.34 7.22 20.83
N PHE A 412 10.66 6.93 19.57
CA PHE A 412 10.45 7.73 18.37
C PHE A 412 9.68 6.92 17.33
N ASP A 413 8.51 7.39 16.91
CA ASP A 413 7.76 6.75 15.84
C ASP A 413 8.24 7.29 14.48
N LEU A 414 8.85 6.43 13.67
CA LEU A 414 9.47 6.72 12.39
C LEU A 414 8.61 6.22 11.24
N ALA A 415 8.41 7.06 10.23
CA ALA A 415 7.77 6.70 8.97
C ALA A 415 8.63 7.17 7.79
N VAL A 416 9.06 6.23 6.96
CA VAL A 416 9.92 6.45 5.79
C VAL A 416 9.19 6.00 4.53
N GLN A 417 9.32 6.76 3.44
CA GLN A 417 8.79 6.41 2.12
C GLN A 417 9.84 6.68 1.03
N ASP A 418 9.94 5.75 0.08
CA ASP A 418 10.88 5.80 -1.03
C ASP A 418 10.24 5.24 -2.32
N ASP A 419 10.72 5.66 -3.49
CA ASP A 419 10.18 5.25 -4.79
C ASP A 419 10.67 3.86 -5.23
N PHE A 420 11.91 3.47 -4.90
CA PHE A 420 12.47 2.18 -5.28
C PHE A 420 12.69 1.23 -4.11
N GLY A 421 13.30 1.68 -3.01
CA GLY A 421 13.59 0.81 -1.88
C GLY A 421 14.37 1.49 -0.77
N ILE A 422 13.92 1.26 0.46
CA ILE A 422 14.59 1.74 1.67
C ILE A 422 15.66 0.71 2.07
N ARG A 423 16.91 1.15 2.28
CA ARG A 423 18.00 0.27 2.73
C ARG A 423 17.96 0.06 4.22
N GLN A 424 17.86 1.15 4.98
CA GLN A 424 17.83 1.13 6.44
C GLN A 424 17.37 2.48 7.00
N VAL A 425 16.86 2.44 8.23
CA VAL A 425 16.41 3.60 9.00
C VAL A 425 16.95 3.53 10.42
N GLY A 426 17.26 4.67 11.02
CA GLY A 426 17.84 4.72 12.35
C GLY A 426 17.76 6.07 13.03
N LEU A 427 18.47 6.17 14.16
CA LEU A 427 18.64 7.40 14.94
C LEU A 427 20.11 7.81 14.94
N GLU A 428 20.36 9.11 14.98
CA GLU A 428 21.67 9.73 15.15
C GLU A 428 21.54 10.79 16.24
N TRP A 429 22.55 10.89 17.10
CA TRP A 429 22.60 11.87 18.17
C TRP A 429 23.94 12.57 18.21
N LYS A 430 23.90 13.83 18.60
CA LYS A 430 25.08 14.67 18.82
C LYS A 430 24.85 15.60 20.01
N PRO A 431 25.88 15.90 20.82
CA PRO A 431 25.74 16.85 21.90
C PRO A 431 25.51 18.28 21.41
N VAL A 432 24.74 19.03 22.19
CA VAL A 432 24.50 20.45 21.98
C VAL A 432 25.62 21.25 22.64
N GLY A 433 26.51 21.83 21.81
CA GLY A 433 27.69 22.56 22.27
C GLY A 433 28.98 21.89 21.75
N GLY A 434 29.70 22.57 20.86
CA GLY A 434 30.86 22.00 20.17
C GLY A 434 32.15 22.06 21.00
N GLY A 435 32.82 20.92 21.15
CA GLY A 435 34.16 20.76 21.72
C GLY A 435 34.71 19.36 21.41
N GLU A 436 36.03 19.14 21.52
CA GLU A 436 36.64 17.83 21.21
C GLU A 436 36.07 16.68 22.06
N ALA A 437 35.73 16.93 23.33
CA ALA A 437 35.06 15.96 24.19
C ALA A 437 33.62 15.65 23.75
N ALA A 438 32.99 16.57 23.03
CA ALA A 438 31.63 16.45 22.51
C ALA A 438 31.61 15.60 21.22
N GLU A 439 32.68 15.62 20.41
CA GLU A 439 32.78 14.78 19.21
C GLU A 439 32.84 13.28 19.54
N ALA A 440 33.41 12.91 20.70
CA ALA A 440 33.43 11.52 21.19
C ALA A 440 32.05 11.00 21.64
N GLN A 441 31.05 11.88 21.78
CA GLN A 441 29.68 11.56 22.21
C GLN A 441 28.68 11.57 21.04
N VAL A 442 29.16 11.69 19.80
CA VAL A 442 28.34 11.54 18.59
C VAL A 442 28.18 10.05 18.27
N GLY A 443 26.95 9.62 18.06
CA GLY A 443 26.66 8.22 17.75
C GLY A 443 25.40 8.07 16.92
N GLY A 444 25.13 6.83 16.54
CA GLY A 444 23.90 6.49 15.85
C GLY A 444 23.70 4.99 15.80
N LYS A 445 22.44 4.58 15.67
CA LYS A 445 22.03 3.19 15.60
C LYS A 445 21.01 2.96 14.51
N ILE A 446 20.88 1.70 14.11
CA ILE A 446 19.90 1.25 13.12
C ILE A 446 18.66 0.77 13.87
N ALA A 447 17.51 1.35 13.56
CA ALA A 447 16.24 0.99 14.18
C ALA A 447 15.48 -0.08 13.38
N ALA A 448 15.62 -0.07 12.05
CA ALA A 448 15.08 -1.13 11.20
C ALA A 448 15.87 -1.26 9.90
N ALA A 449 15.96 -2.50 9.44
CA ALA A 449 16.47 -2.83 8.12
C ALA A 449 15.32 -2.71 7.09
N GLY A 450 15.66 -2.23 5.90
CA GLY A 450 14.74 -2.25 4.77
C GLY A 450 15.05 -3.39 3.79
N ALA A 451 14.48 -3.30 2.60
CA ALA A 451 14.69 -4.24 1.51
C ALA A 451 14.59 -3.51 0.16
N PRO A 452 15.22 -4.05 -0.91
CA PRO A 452 15.15 -3.48 -2.24
C PRO A 452 13.73 -3.19 -2.73
N ASP A 453 12.76 -4.03 -2.40
CA ASP A 453 11.36 -3.92 -2.82
C ASP A 453 10.45 -3.26 -1.76
N MET A 454 11.02 -2.72 -0.69
CA MET A 454 10.28 -2.10 0.41
C MET A 454 10.23 -0.58 0.25
N HIS A 455 9.08 -0.09 -0.20
CA HIS A 455 8.84 1.34 -0.47
C HIS A 455 8.42 2.15 0.77
N SER A 456 8.04 1.50 1.87
CA SER A 456 7.61 2.18 3.09
C SER A 456 7.97 1.39 4.33
N ILE A 457 8.49 2.08 5.36
CA ILE A 457 8.78 1.49 6.67
C ILE A 457 8.13 2.37 7.74
N GLU A 458 7.30 1.74 8.57
CA GLU A 458 6.83 2.31 9.83
C GLU A 458 7.45 1.52 10.98
N THR A 459 8.26 2.20 11.80
CA THR A 459 8.95 1.55 12.92
C THR A 459 9.04 2.47 14.12
N ARG A 460 9.14 1.86 15.30
CA ARG A 460 9.45 2.56 16.55
C ARG A 460 10.93 2.33 16.84
N ALA A 461 11.66 3.42 17.03
CA ALA A 461 13.05 3.43 17.45
C ALA A 461 13.13 3.90 18.90
N THR A 462 13.93 3.27 19.74
CA THR A 462 14.13 3.67 21.13
C THR A 462 15.44 4.44 21.28
N PHE A 463 15.68 5.07 22.42
CA PHE A 463 16.95 5.71 22.74
C PHE A 463 17.11 5.76 24.25
N SER A 464 18.27 5.36 24.79
CA SER A 464 18.59 5.45 26.21
C SER A 464 20.06 5.81 26.36
N ALA A 465 20.36 6.86 27.13
CA ALA A 465 21.73 7.36 27.25
C ALA A 465 22.66 6.33 27.90
N THR A 466 22.20 5.66 28.96
CA THR A 466 22.99 4.61 29.64
C THR A 466 23.35 3.47 28.70
N ARG A 467 22.43 3.06 27.81
CA ARG A 467 22.66 1.95 26.87
C ARG A 467 23.61 2.31 25.74
N GLU A 468 23.51 3.55 25.26
CA GLU A 468 24.43 4.08 24.26
C GLU A 468 25.78 4.52 24.85
N GLY A 469 25.99 4.34 26.16
CA GLY A 469 27.23 4.69 26.86
C GLY A 469 27.50 6.19 26.96
N LEU A 470 26.43 7.00 26.87
CA LEU A 470 26.49 8.46 26.87
C LEU A 470 26.46 9.00 28.29
N LYS A 471 27.25 10.05 28.54
CA LYS A 471 27.20 10.77 29.82
C LYS A 471 26.00 11.73 29.85
N PRO A 472 25.43 12.02 31.03
CA PRO A 472 24.37 13.03 31.17
C PRO A 472 24.77 14.36 30.54
N GLN A 473 23.99 14.83 29.56
CA GLN A 473 24.21 16.06 28.79
C GLN A 473 22.99 16.38 27.93
N THR A 474 23.00 17.54 27.25
CA THR A 474 21.97 17.87 26.25
C THR A 474 22.34 17.31 24.88
N LEU A 475 21.44 16.54 24.28
CA LEU A 475 21.61 15.87 23.00
C LEU A 475 20.59 16.34 21.96
N GLU A 476 21.05 16.48 20.73
CA GLU A 476 20.22 16.64 19.55
C GLU A 476 20.08 15.29 18.84
N VAL A 477 18.88 14.72 18.87
CA VAL A 477 18.55 13.42 18.27
C VAL A 477 17.77 13.64 16.97
N ARG A 478 18.18 12.98 15.89
CA ARG A 478 17.53 13.01 14.58
C ARG A 478 17.30 11.60 14.09
N ALA A 479 16.17 11.36 13.44
CA ALA A 479 16.00 10.14 12.68
C ALA A 479 16.63 10.31 11.30
N TRP A 480 17.16 9.21 10.75
CA TRP A 480 17.74 9.18 9.42
C TRP A 480 17.25 7.98 8.61
N ALA A 481 17.17 8.16 7.30
CA ALA A 481 16.88 7.12 6.34
C ALA A 481 17.96 7.08 5.25
N GLU A 482 18.21 5.89 4.73
CA GLU A 482 19.15 5.65 3.65
C GLU A 482 18.52 4.74 2.61
N ASP A 483 18.72 5.09 1.34
CA ASP A 483 18.32 4.30 0.19
C ASP A 483 19.49 3.45 -0.33
N TYR A 484 19.34 2.87 -1.51
CA TYR A 484 20.38 2.07 -2.16
C TYR A 484 21.32 2.90 -3.06
N LEU A 485 21.16 4.23 -3.14
CA LEU A 485 21.99 5.10 -3.96
C LEU A 485 23.20 5.60 -3.16
N ASP A 486 24.33 4.88 -3.28
CA ASP A 486 25.52 5.05 -2.43
C ASP A 486 26.08 6.50 -2.33
N GLU A 487 25.93 7.34 -3.37
CA GLU A 487 26.46 8.72 -3.37
C GLU A 487 25.56 9.75 -2.64
N ARG A 488 24.32 9.39 -2.27
CA ARG A 488 23.36 10.35 -1.69
C ARG A 488 23.58 10.61 -0.19
N GLY A 489 24.00 9.60 0.54
CA GLY A 489 24.12 9.65 2.01
C GLY A 489 22.77 9.66 2.72
N ARG A 490 22.78 9.96 4.03
CA ARG A 490 21.60 9.92 4.91
C ARG A 490 20.69 11.14 4.73
N VAL A 491 19.37 10.91 4.72
CA VAL A 491 18.34 11.95 4.82
C VAL A 491 17.84 12.03 6.25
N TYR A 492 17.63 13.24 6.79
CA TYR A 492 17.34 13.45 8.20
C TYR A 492 15.94 14.04 8.46
N SER A 493 15.34 13.65 9.57
CA SER A 493 14.15 14.30 10.13
C SER A 493 14.50 15.64 10.79
N PRO A 494 13.49 16.45 11.20
CA PRO A 494 13.69 17.49 12.20
C PRO A 494 14.34 16.93 13.47
N ALA A 495 15.06 17.80 14.17
CA ALA A 495 15.78 17.46 15.37
C ALA A 495 14.91 17.52 16.63
N PHE A 496 15.17 16.61 17.55
CA PHE A 496 14.61 16.57 18.90
C PHE A 496 15.71 16.87 19.90
N VAL A 497 15.40 17.67 20.92
CA VAL A 497 16.36 18.01 21.98
C VAL A 497 16.01 17.22 23.24
N LEU A 498 16.96 16.40 23.70
CA LEU A 498 16.83 15.65 24.95
C LEU A 498 17.83 16.22 25.96
N HIS A 499 17.33 16.69 27.10
CA HIS A 499 18.16 17.02 28.25
C HIS A 499 18.27 15.76 29.11
N VAL A 500 19.36 15.04 28.93
CA VAL A 500 19.63 13.82 29.69
C VAL A 500 20.25 14.22 31.02
N LEU A 501 19.56 13.91 32.11
CA LEU A 501 20.00 14.15 33.48
C LEU A 501 20.34 12.83 34.16
N ASP A 502 21.28 12.86 35.11
CA ASP A 502 21.45 11.72 36.01
C ASP A 502 20.30 11.63 37.01
N SER A 503 20.24 10.55 37.79
CA SER A 503 19.21 10.33 38.81
C SER A 503 19.08 11.46 39.83
N THR A 504 20.19 12.12 40.20
CA THR A 504 20.20 13.17 41.21
C THR A 504 19.70 14.50 40.64
N ASP A 505 20.22 14.90 39.50
CA ASP A 505 19.82 16.12 38.79
C ASP A 505 18.38 16.05 38.30
N HIS A 506 17.96 14.86 37.83
CA HIS A 506 16.56 14.63 37.47
C HIS A 506 15.64 14.78 38.68
N ALA A 507 16.05 14.33 39.88
CA ALA A 507 15.26 14.50 41.10
C ALA A 507 15.14 15.98 41.52
N LEU A 508 16.21 16.76 41.36
CA LEU A 508 16.19 18.21 41.60
C LEU A 508 15.25 18.92 40.63
N TRP A 509 15.40 18.63 39.33
CA TRP A 509 14.53 19.18 38.30
C TRP A 509 13.06 18.85 38.56
N LEU A 510 12.74 17.58 38.88
CA LEU A 510 11.37 17.16 39.15
C LEU A 510 10.82 17.83 40.42
N THR A 511 11.63 18.00 41.45
CA THR A 511 11.26 18.75 42.66
C THR A 511 10.94 20.21 42.34
N GLU A 512 11.69 20.85 41.44
CA GLU A 512 11.39 22.19 40.95
C GLU A 512 10.06 22.23 40.17
N GLN A 513 9.78 21.21 39.34
CA GLN A 513 8.50 21.10 38.62
C GLN A 513 7.33 20.89 39.58
N PHE A 514 7.48 20.08 40.63
CA PHE A 514 6.48 19.96 41.70
C PHE A 514 6.23 21.30 42.41
N GLY A 515 7.27 22.11 42.62
CA GLY A 515 7.13 23.46 43.15
C GLY A 515 6.32 24.38 42.24
N LYS A 516 6.65 24.43 40.94
CA LYS A 516 5.90 25.21 39.94
C LYS A 516 4.45 24.76 39.83
N TRP A 517 4.22 23.46 39.87
CA TRP A 517 2.90 22.87 39.86
C TRP A 517 2.09 23.26 41.11
N LEU A 518 2.71 23.21 42.30
CA LEU A 518 2.05 23.58 43.55
C LEU A 518 1.67 25.06 43.58
N ASP A 519 2.53 25.95 43.05
CA ASP A 519 2.21 27.37 42.91
C ASP A 519 1.02 27.59 41.97
N ALA A 520 0.93 26.85 40.86
CA ALA A 520 -0.22 26.89 39.96
C ALA A 520 -1.51 26.34 40.62
N ALA A 521 -1.40 25.29 41.42
CA ALA A 521 -2.51 24.75 42.21
C ALA A 521 -3.01 25.76 43.26
N ARG A 522 -2.09 26.46 43.94
CA ARG A 522 -2.42 27.56 44.87
C ARG A 522 -3.12 28.71 44.15
N GLU A 523 -2.72 29.07 42.94
CA GLU A 523 -3.44 30.08 42.14
C GLU A 523 -4.90 29.65 41.86
N SER A 524 -5.14 28.36 41.59
CA SER A 524 -6.51 27.83 41.42
C SER A 524 -7.30 27.88 42.73
N TYR A 525 -6.68 27.59 43.86
CA TYR A 525 -7.27 27.74 45.19
C TYR A 525 -7.60 29.21 45.53
N GLU A 526 -6.69 30.14 45.26
CA GLU A 526 -6.92 31.58 45.47
C GLU A 526 -8.06 32.10 44.59
N ARG A 527 -8.14 31.62 43.34
CA ARG A 527 -9.28 31.92 42.45
C ARG A 527 -10.58 31.37 43.03
N GLU A 528 -10.58 30.16 43.58
CA GLU A 528 -11.73 29.57 44.27
C GLU A 528 -12.17 30.41 45.48
N GLN A 529 -11.22 30.93 46.27
CA GLN A 529 -11.54 31.83 47.38
C GLN A 529 -12.19 33.14 46.91
N GLN A 530 -11.73 33.70 45.78
CA GLN A 530 -12.31 34.91 45.19
C GLN A 530 -13.74 34.66 44.70
N LEU A 531 -13.98 33.54 44.01
CA LEU A 531 -15.32 33.13 43.58
C LEU A 531 -16.24 32.91 44.78
N HIS A 532 -15.75 32.26 45.82
CA HIS A 532 -16.49 32.06 47.06
C HIS A 532 -16.88 33.39 47.73
N ALA A 533 -15.99 34.38 47.78
CA ALA A 533 -16.29 35.70 48.32
C ALA A 533 -17.42 36.39 47.53
N ILE A 534 -17.39 36.30 46.20
CA ILE A 534 -18.45 36.85 45.34
C ILE A 534 -19.77 36.10 45.55
N ASN A 535 -19.74 34.77 45.69
CA ASN A 535 -20.93 33.97 45.99
C ASN A 535 -21.51 34.33 47.37
N GLN A 536 -20.68 34.62 48.38
CA GLN A 536 -21.13 35.13 49.68
C GLN A 536 -21.78 36.51 49.56
N GLU A 537 -21.23 37.43 48.75
CA GLU A 537 -21.86 38.73 48.47
C GLU A 537 -23.24 38.56 47.84
N LEU A 538 -23.36 37.69 46.82
CA LEU A 538 -24.62 37.40 46.15
C LEU A 538 -25.64 36.78 47.12
N ARG A 539 -25.17 35.92 48.01
CA ARG A 539 -25.99 35.27 49.04
C ARG A 539 -26.49 36.25 50.11
N ALA A 540 -25.69 37.29 50.42
CA ALA A 540 -26.06 38.32 51.39
C ALA A 540 -27.11 39.31 50.87
N MET A 541 -27.48 39.25 49.58
CA MET A 541 -28.52 40.08 49.00
C MET A 541 -29.93 39.64 49.45
N GLU A 542 -30.85 40.59 49.54
CA GLU A 542 -32.27 40.32 49.77
C GLU A 542 -32.86 39.52 48.59
N ALA A 543 -33.86 38.66 48.84
CA ALA A 543 -34.42 37.76 47.83
C ALA A 543 -34.92 38.50 46.57
N THR A 544 -35.52 39.68 46.75
CA THR A 544 -36.01 40.52 45.66
C THR A 544 -34.90 41.16 44.83
N ASP A 545 -33.74 41.39 45.43
CA ASP A 545 -32.59 41.98 44.76
C ASP A 545 -31.79 40.91 43.99
N LEU A 546 -31.65 39.71 44.56
CA LEU A 546 -31.07 38.55 43.86
C LEU A 546 -31.88 38.18 42.60
N ASP A 547 -33.19 38.35 42.64
CA ASP A 547 -34.10 38.07 41.52
C ASP A 547 -33.99 39.06 40.35
N ARG A 548 -33.24 40.15 40.50
CA ARG A 548 -33.01 41.10 39.40
C ARG A 548 -32.24 40.42 38.26
N PRO A 549 -32.58 40.70 36.99
CA PRO A 549 -31.94 40.04 35.85
C PRO A 549 -30.43 40.28 35.78
N GLU A 550 -29.93 41.40 36.30
CA GLU A 550 -28.50 41.69 36.40
C GLU A 550 -27.79 40.75 37.38
N ASN A 551 -28.38 40.52 38.56
CA ASN A 551 -27.82 39.61 39.57
C ASN A 551 -27.96 38.14 39.15
N ARG A 552 -29.06 37.75 38.48
CA ARG A 552 -29.19 36.42 37.86
C ARG A 552 -28.11 36.17 36.80
N ARG A 553 -27.78 37.17 35.98
CA ARG A 553 -26.65 37.09 35.04
C ARG A 553 -25.30 37.01 35.77
N ARG A 554 -25.16 37.69 36.92
CA ARG A 554 -23.95 37.63 37.75
C ARG A 554 -23.77 36.22 38.36
N VAL A 555 -24.84 35.59 38.86
CA VAL A 555 -24.84 34.18 39.32
C VAL A 555 -24.52 33.23 38.16
N ALA A 556 -25.13 33.43 36.98
CA ALA A 556 -24.83 32.61 35.81
C ALA A 556 -23.37 32.74 35.32
N ARG A 557 -22.78 33.94 35.45
CA ARG A 557 -21.34 34.14 35.20
C ARG A 557 -20.49 33.41 36.23
N GLN A 558 -20.83 33.50 37.52
CA GLN A 558 -20.13 32.75 38.56
C GLN A 558 -20.17 31.25 38.29
N ALA A 559 -21.32 30.68 37.90
CA ALA A 559 -21.39 29.27 37.50
C ALA A 559 -20.41 28.91 36.36
N ALA A 560 -20.26 29.78 35.37
CA ALA A 560 -19.30 29.58 34.28
C ALA A 560 -17.84 29.73 34.75
N ASP A 561 -17.58 30.67 35.66
CA ASP A 561 -16.25 30.88 36.26
C ASP A 561 -15.84 29.71 37.16
N GLU A 562 -16.77 29.15 37.96
CA GLU A 562 -16.57 27.91 38.73
C GLU A 562 -16.23 26.73 37.81
N GLN A 563 -16.99 26.57 36.72
CA GLN A 563 -16.74 25.50 35.76
C GLN A 563 -15.38 25.65 35.05
N ALA A 564 -14.96 26.90 34.76
CA ALA A 564 -13.64 27.18 34.20
C ALA A 564 -12.51 26.90 35.20
N ASN A 565 -12.71 27.20 36.50
CA ASN A 565 -11.74 26.87 37.54
C ASN A 565 -11.63 25.35 37.75
N ALA A 566 -12.77 24.64 37.73
CA ALA A 566 -12.81 23.18 37.81
C ALA A 566 -12.00 22.53 36.67
N ALA A 567 -12.23 22.95 35.42
CA ALA A 567 -11.49 22.44 34.26
C ALA A 567 -9.99 22.78 34.33
N ARG A 568 -9.62 23.93 34.93
CA ARG A 568 -8.20 24.26 35.18
C ARG A 568 -7.61 23.31 36.21
N LEU A 569 -8.28 23.08 37.34
CA LEU A 569 -7.81 22.16 38.38
C LEU A 569 -7.67 20.73 37.86
N ASP A 570 -8.62 20.30 37.03
CA ASP A 570 -8.58 19.01 36.33
C ASP A 570 -7.32 18.87 35.45
N SER A 571 -7.01 19.86 34.61
CA SER A 571 -5.77 19.87 33.81
C SER A 571 -4.48 19.92 34.66
N LEU A 572 -4.55 20.53 35.85
CA LEU A 572 -3.44 20.53 36.80
C LEU A 572 -3.29 19.16 37.44
N ASN A 573 -4.38 18.44 37.75
CA ASN A 573 -4.33 17.08 38.26
C ASN A 573 -3.67 16.14 37.25
N ASP A 574 -4.02 16.24 35.97
CA ASP A 574 -3.36 15.48 34.88
C ASP A 574 -1.84 15.74 34.84
N SER A 575 -1.46 17.00 34.92
CA SER A 575 -0.04 17.40 34.94
C SER A 575 0.68 16.87 36.19
N GLY A 576 0.02 16.92 37.35
CA GLY A 576 0.54 16.39 38.61
C GLY A 576 0.70 14.87 38.58
N ARG A 577 -0.27 14.15 38.00
CA ARG A 577 -0.20 12.69 37.78
C ARG A 577 1.02 12.31 36.94
N ARG A 578 1.29 13.05 35.85
CA ARG A 578 2.49 12.85 35.01
C ARG A 578 3.79 13.11 35.78
N LEU A 579 3.83 14.13 36.65
CA LEU A 579 5.01 14.39 37.48
C LEU A 579 5.26 13.25 38.48
N VAL A 580 4.21 12.72 39.12
CA VAL A 580 4.33 11.56 40.01
C VAL A 580 4.77 10.33 39.23
N GLU A 581 4.21 10.09 38.04
CA GLU A 581 4.63 9.00 37.15
C GLU A 581 6.12 9.10 36.79
N GLN A 582 6.60 10.28 36.41
CA GLN A 582 8.03 10.53 36.18
C GLN A 582 8.87 10.32 37.45
N GLY A 583 8.33 10.66 38.62
CA GLY A 583 8.94 10.39 39.92
C GLY A 583 9.11 8.90 40.18
N THR A 584 8.18 8.05 39.73
CA THR A 584 8.29 6.59 39.92
C THR A 584 9.47 5.97 39.16
N ARG A 585 9.92 6.59 38.06
CA ARG A 585 11.05 6.10 37.26
C ARG A 585 12.39 6.36 37.93
N ASN A 586 12.47 7.34 38.82
CA ASN A 586 13.72 7.75 39.42
C ASN A 586 13.92 7.10 40.81
N PRO A 587 14.99 6.33 41.02
CA PRO A 587 15.27 5.67 42.31
C PRO A 587 15.52 6.65 43.46
N GLU A 588 15.73 7.94 43.17
CA GLU A 588 15.92 8.96 44.19
C GLU A 588 14.62 9.40 44.89
N PHE A 589 13.44 9.04 44.39
CA PHE A 589 12.19 9.28 45.11
C PHE A 589 11.84 8.10 46.01
N ASP A 590 11.41 8.40 47.23
CA ASP A 590 10.91 7.40 48.16
C ASP A 590 9.43 7.11 47.91
N ALA A 591 9.05 5.85 48.11
CA ALA A 591 7.70 5.40 47.82
C ALA A 591 6.64 6.02 48.74
N GLU A 592 6.98 6.32 50.00
CA GLU A 592 6.04 6.88 50.97
C GLU A 592 5.61 8.32 50.59
N ARG A 593 6.55 9.14 50.12
CA ARG A 593 6.24 10.49 49.64
C ARG A 593 5.50 10.45 48.32
N LEU A 594 5.89 9.59 47.37
CA LEU A 594 5.15 9.46 46.11
C LEU A 594 3.71 8.99 46.34
N GLU A 595 3.49 8.07 47.27
CA GLU A 595 2.15 7.65 47.70
C GLU A 595 1.35 8.80 48.34
N SER A 596 2.00 9.60 49.19
CA SER A 596 1.37 10.74 49.83
C SER A 596 0.98 11.81 48.78
N TRP A 597 1.85 12.07 47.81
CA TRP A 597 1.57 12.92 46.65
C TRP A 597 0.41 12.38 45.81
N ALA A 598 0.43 11.09 45.47
CA ALA A 598 -0.65 10.43 44.72
C ALA A 598 -2.00 10.53 45.45
N THR A 599 -1.99 10.34 46.78
CA THR A 599 -3.18 10.46 47.63
C THR A 599 -3.74 11.88 47.60
N MET A 600 -2.87 12.89 47.69
CA MET A 600 -3.28 14.29 47.63
C MET A 600 -3.80 14.68 46.25
N LEU A 601 -3.18 14.18 45.17
CA LEU A 601 -3.71 14.35 43.81
C LEU A 601 -5.10 13.71 43.68
N GLN A 602 -5.32 12.52 44.21
CA GLN A 602 -6.64 11.88 44.20
C GLN A 602 -7.70 12.70 44.96
N MET A 603 -7.32 13.36 46.07
CA MET A 603 -8.22 14.28 46.77
C MET A 603 -8.54 15.53 45.93
N LEU A 604 -7.55 16.11 45.25
CA LEU A 604 -7.78 17.23 44.33
C LEU A 604 -8.62 16.83 43.12
N ASP A 605 -8.49 15.58 42.67
CA ASP A 605 -9.28 14.98 41.59
C ASP A 605 -10.74 14.83 41.99
N ASP A 606 -11.00 14.27 43.16
CA ASP A 606 -12.35 14.19 43.74
C ASP A 606 -12.98 15.59 43.89
N ILE A 607 -12.17 16.61 44.22
CA ILE A 607 -12.62 18.00 44.29
C ILE A 607 -12.98 18.54 42.89
N ALA A 608 -12.12 18.34 41.90
CA ALA A 608 -12.27 18.87 40.54
C ALA A 608 -13.39 18.20 39.74
N GLU A 609 -13.52 16.87 39.80
CA GLU A 609 -14.49 16.11 39.00
C GLU A 609 -15.90 16.11 39.60
N LYS A 610 -16.01 16.07 40.94
CA LYS A 610 -17.30 15.85 41.62
C LYS A 610 -17.82 17.09 42.32
N ARG A 611 -16.97 17.80 43.08
CA ARG A 611 -17.42 18.85 44.00
C ARG A 611 -17.53 20.22 43.35
N MET A 612 -16.52 20.69 42.61
CA MET A 612 -16.59 21.99 41.91
C MET A 612 -17.73 22.03 40.86
N PRO A 613 -17.96 20.97 40.05
CA PRO A 613 -19.07 20.96 39.10
C PRO A 613 -20.44 20.97 39.80
N SER A 614 -20.57 20.30 40.95
CA SER A 614 -21.78 20.38 41.78
C SER A 614 -22.07 21.81 42.23
N VAL A 615 -21.05 22.58 42.64
CA VAL A 615 -21.22 24.01 42.99
C VAL A 615 -21.66 24.81 41.77
N ALA A 616 -21.01 24.61 40.62
CA ALA A 616 -21.38 25.28 39.36
C ALA A 616 -22.83 24.96 38.94
N ASP A 617 -23.26 23.71 39.05
CA ASP A 617 -24.62 23.28 38.76
C ASP A 617 -25.64 23.90 39.72
N LEU A 618 -25.35 23.95 41.02
CA LEU A 618 -26.21 24.62 42.01
C LEU A 618 -26.32 26.13 41.74
N LEU A 619 -25.24 26.80 41.31
CA LEU A 619 -25.28 28.21 40.89
C LEU A 619 -26.09 28.39 39.60
N LYS A 620 -25.97 27.46 38.65
CA LYS A 620 -26.74 27.48 37.40
C LYS A 620 -28.24 27.27 37.66
N GLU A 621 -28.59 26.32 38.51
CA GLU A 621 -29.95 26.12 39.02
C GLU A 621 -30.45 27.37 39.75
N SER A 622 -29.63 27.96 40.62
CA SER A 622 -29.94 29.21 41.31
C SER A 622 -30.19 30.35 40.32
N SER A 623 -29.44 30.45 39.22
CA SER A 623 -29.64 31.49 38.21
C SER A 623 -30.95 31.33 37.42
N SER A 624 -31.43 30.09 37.28
CA SER A 624 -32.59 29.72 36.47
C SER A 624 -33.87 29.43 37.26
N ALA A 625 -33.80 29.38 38.59
CA ALA A 625 -34.93 29.15 39.48
C ALA A 625 -35.99 30.27 39.38
N ALA A 626 -37.27 29.91 39.52
CA ALA A 626 -38.37 30.87 39.46
C ALA A 626 -38.23 31.95 40.56
N GLY A 627 -38.30 33.23 40.18
CA GLY A 627 -38.22 34.35 41.14
C GLY A 627 -39.36 34.34 42.15
N ALA A 628 -39.11 34.89 43.34
CA ALA A 628 -40.14 35.08 44.36
C ALA A 628 -41.26 35.96 43.80
N LYS A 629 -42.48 35.41 43.72
CA LYS A 629 -43.68 36.21 43.42
C LYS A 629 -43.88 37.20 44.58
N PRO A 630 -43.92 38.52 44.35
CA PRO A 630 -44.22 39.47 45.40
C PRO A 630 -45.69 39.28 45.84
N GLY A 631 -45.89 38.85 47.10
CA GLY A 631 -47.18 39.00 47.77
C GLY A 631 -48.19 37.85 47.65
N GLN A 632 -47.80 36.61 47.95
CA GLN A 632 -48.78 35.58 48.36
C GLN A 632 -48.37 34.96 49.69
N ALA A 633 -49.17 35.21 50.72
CA ALA A 633 -49.07 34.53 52.01
C ALA A 633 -49.28 33.02 51.80
N PRO A 634 -48.57 32.15 52.52
CA PRO A 634 -48.78 30.70 52.41
C PRO A 634 -50.16 30.34 52.95
N ASP A 635 -50.95 29.62 52.15
CA ASP A 635 -52.19 28.99 52.60
C ASP A 635 -51.83 27.93 53.66
N PRO A 636 -52.37 27.97 54.90
CA PRO A 636 -51.99 27.05 55.97
C PRO A 636 -52.45 25.60 55.77
N ASN A 637 -52.99 25.22 54.60
CA ASN A 637 -53.77 23.99 54.47
C ASN A 637 -53.39 23.05 53.30
N SER A 638 -52.15 23.05 52.83
CA SER A 638 -51.63 21.94 52.03
C SER A 638 -50.73 21.03 52.88
N LYS A 639 -51.28 19.88 53.28
CA LYS A 639 -50.55 18.80 53.98
C LYS A 639 -49.42 18.23 53.11
N PRO A 640 -48.30 17.79 53.72
CA PRO A 640 -47.25 17.07 53.00
C PRO A 640 -47.75 15.66 52.67
N SER A 641 -47.78 15.30 51.39
CA SER A 641 -47.91 13.90 50.98
C SER A 641 -46.51 13.30 50.91
N ASN A 642 -46.22 12.49 51.91
CA ASN A 642 -45.12 11.54 51.94
C ASN A 642 -45.35 10.50 50.83
N ASN A 643 -44.36 10.26 49.96
CA ASN A 643 -44.24 8.99 49.23
C ASN A 643 -42.80 8.81 48.75
N GLN A 644 -42.02 8.08 49.54
CA GLN A 644 -40.90 7.29 49.02
C GLN A 644 -41.44 6.01 48.39
N GLY A 645 -40.94 5.72 47.18
CA GLY A 645 -40.61 4.37 46.74
C GLY A 645 -41.64 3.60 45.92
N GLN A 646 -41.41 3.51 44.60
CA GLN A 646 -41.55 2.23 43.89
C GLN A 646 -40.80 2.25 42.55
N GLN A 647 -39.68 1.53 42.49
CA GLN A 647 -39.22 0.89 41.26
C GLN A 647 -40.12 -0.33 41.00
N THR A 648 -40.59 -0.49 39.76
CA THR A 648 -40.62 -1.80 39.10
C THR A 648 -40.51 -1.59 37.60
N ALA A 649 -39.73 -2.48 36.99
CA ALA A 649 -39.38 -2.60 35.60
C ALA A 649 -40.59 -2.69 34.66
N GLU A 650 -40.40 -2.31 33.38
CA GLU A 650 -40.59 -3.25 32.27
C GLU A 650 -40.12 -2.67 30.92
N ALA A 651 -39.35 -3.52 30.22
CA ALA A 651 -39.41 -3.81 28.79
C ALA A 651 -39.10 -2.71 27.74
N LYS A 652 -37.99 -2.95 27.02
CA LYS A 652 -37.84 -2.63 25.59
C LYS A 652 -39.07 -3.11 24.80
N PRO A 653 -39.35 -2.47 23.65
CA PRO A 653 -39.22 -3.25 22.42
C PRO A 653 -38.42 -2.55 21.32
N SER A 654 -37.86 -3.45 20.51
CA SER A 654 -37.09 -3.33 19.28
C SER A 654 -37.86 -2.77 18.07
N GLU A 655 -37.07 -2.09 17.22
CA GLU A 655 -37.10 -1.90 15.76
C GLU A 655 -38.28 -2.42 14.91
N ALA A 656 -38.80 -1.55 14.02
CA ALA A 656 -38.84 -1.80 12.56
C ALA A 656 -39.30 -0.56 11.72
N LYS A 657 -38.34 -0.03 10.94
CA LYS A 657 -38.34 0.33 9.50
C LYS A 657 -39.26 1.39 8.82
N GLU A 658 -38.56 2.14 7.93
CA GLU A 658 -38.93 2.86 6.68
C GLU A 658 -39.51 4.29 6.79
N ASN A 659 -39.16 5.30 5.97
CA ASN A 659 -38.25 5.43 4.82
C ASN A 659 -37.94 6.93 4.51
N SER A 660 -36.76 7.20 3.93
CA SER A 660 -36.37 8.31 3.02
C SER A 660 -36.55 9.80 3.40
N SER A 661 -35.45 10.56 3.45
CA SER A 661 -35.05 11.58 2.45
C SER A 661 -33.90 12.49 2.93
N GLY A 662 -33.08 12.96 1.98
CA GLY A 662 -31.81 13.67 2.18
C GLY A 662 -31.86 15.12 2.69
N PRO A 663 -30.73 15.85 2.62
CA PRO A 663 -30.35 16.85 3.63
C PRO A 663 -30.75 18.29 3.28
N SER A 664 -30.90 19.16 4.28
CA SER A 664 -31.03 20.62 4.10
C SER A 664 -30.37 21.39 5.24
N LYS A 665 -29.41 22.25 4.88
CA LYS A 665 -28.71 23.26 5.72
C LYS A 665 -29.68 24.28 6.35
N PRO A 666 -29.27 24.93 7.45
CA PRO A 666 -29.63 26.33 7.73
C PRO A 666 -28.35 27.18 7.81
N THR A 667 -27.92 27.83 6.72
CA THR A 667 -28.12 29.26 6.40
C THR A 667 -28.15 30.22 7.60
N ALA A 668 -27.04 30.93 7.81
CA ALA A 668 -26.91 32.11 8.65
C ALA A 668 -27.47 33.37 7.93
N PRO A 669 -27.99 34.37 8.64
CA PRO A 669 -28.39 35.63 8.04
C PRO A 669 -27.21 36.60 7.92
N SER A 670 -27.09 37.15 6.71
CA SER A 670 -26.18 38.24 6.33
C SER A 670 -26.81 39.60 6.64
N VAL A 671 -25.98 40.54 7.14
CA VAL A 671 -26.16 41.98 6.93
C VAL A 671 -24.83 42.56 6.41
N LYS A 672 -24.91 43.27 5.28
CA LYS A 672 -23.90 44.07 4.56
C LYS A 672 -24.31 45.56 4.72
N ASN A 673 -23.53 46.64 4.62
CA ASN A 673 -22.10 46.98 4.47
C ASN A 673 -22.01 48.53 4.47
N GLY A 674 -20.82 49.09 4.75
CA GLY A 674 -20.35 50.43 4.31
C GLY A 674 -20.10 51.43 5.45
N GLU A 675 -18.97 52.13 5.61
CA GLU A 675 -17.88 52.45 4.67
C GLU A 675 -16.58 52.91 5.41
N LEU A 676 -15.46 52.90 4.66
CA LEU A 676 -14.01 53.06 4.95
C LEU A 676 -13.47 54.10 5.97
N ALA A 677 -12.33 53.80 6.63
CA ALA A 677 -10.98 54.38 6.32
C ALA A 677 -9.84 54.08 7.35
N ALA A 678 -8.68 53.65 6.82
CA ALA A 678 -7.25 53.80 7.18
C ALA A 678 -6.70 53.82 8.65
N ALA A 679 -5.57 53.10 8.81
CA ALA A 679 -4.74 52.89 10.01
C ALA A 679 -3.91 54.11 10.49
N PRO A 680 -3.41 54.08 11.73
CA PRO A 680 -1.95 54.05 11.93
C PRO A 680 -1.44 53.09 13.05
N GLY A 681 -0.15 52.79 12.98
CA GLY A 681 0.58 51.72 13.71
C GLY A 681 0.91 51.92 15.21
N PRO A 682 1.84 51.11 15.76
CA PRO A 682 1.93 50.80 17.19
C PRO A 682 2.84 51.77 17.96
N PRO A 683 2.59 52.03 19.26
CA PRO A 683 3.54 52.74 20.09
C PRO A 683 4.22 51.86 21.16
N LYS A 684 5.53 52.05 21.31
CA LYS A 684 6.33 52.05 22.57
C LYS A 684 7.47 53.08 22.34
N PRO A 685 8.19 53.63 23.34
CA PRO A 685 8.10 53.50 24.80
C PRO A 685 8.05 54.87 25.54
N VAL A 686 7.85 54.88 26.87
CA VAL A 686 8.13 56.07 27.71
C VAL A 686 8.93 55.63 28.93
N ASP A 687 10.10 56.24 29.09
CA ASP A 687 11.04 56.09 30.21
C ASP A 687 10.62 56.97 31.42
N PRO A 688 11.09 56.64 32.64
CA PRO A 688 10.58 57.14 33.91
C PRO A 688 11.37 58.35 34.41
N GLU A 689 10.69 59.47 34.71
CA GLU A 689 11.10 60.42 35.77
C GLU A 689 10.06 61.56 35.90
N ALA A 690 9.17 61.45 36.89
CA ALA A 690 8.55 62.60 37.60
C ALA A 690 7.80 62.12 38.85
N LYS A 691 7.93 62.87 39.94
CA LYS A 691 7.70 62.50 41.35
C LYS A 691 6.39 63.05 41.95
N GLN A 692 5.97 62.37 43.04
CA GLN A 692 5.19 62.79 44.24
C GLN A 692 3.64 62.72 44.26
N PRO A 693 2.99 62.58 45.45
CA PRO A 693 3.26 61.63 46.55
C PRO A 693 1.97 61.03 47.19
N ASP A 694 2.06 59.84 47.81
CA ASP A 694 0.97 59.22 48.59
C ASP A 694 1.21 59.29 50.12
N PRO A 695 0.14 59.37 50.95
CA PRO A 695 0.25 59.52 52.40
C PRO A 695 0.37 58.19 53.18
N VAL A 696 1.22 58.22 54.19
CA VAL A 696 1.44 57.19 55.23
C VAL A 696 0.35 57.21 56.32
N PRO A 697 0.12 56.07 56.97
CA PRO A 697 -0.15 56.04 58.40
C PRO A 697 0.89 55.22 59.19
N THR A 698 1.05 55.65 60.45
CA THR A 698 2.12 55.40 61.41
C THR A 698 2.04 54.08 62.17
N ILE A 699 3.21 53.53 62.48
CA ILE A 699 3.50 52.44 63.42
C ILE A 699 3.38 52.94 64.87
N SER A 700 2.87 52.10 65.77
CA SER A 700 3.03 52.24 67.22
C SER A 700 3.63 50.96 67.80
N ASP A 701 4.86 51.08 68.29
CA ASP A 701 5.59 50.09 69.09
C ASP A 701 4.99 49.92 70.49
N ASN A 702 5.06 48.70 71.01
CA ASN A 702 5.15 48.45 72.45
C ASN A 702 5.81 47.09 72.68
N GLU A 703 7.13 47.10 72.92
CA GLU A 703 7.86 45.97 73.48
C GLU A 703 7.77 45.92 75.02
N LYS A 704 7.75 44.70 75.58
CA LYS A 704 8.35 44.40 76.91
C LYS A 704 8.91 42.96 76.95
N GLY A 705 10.22 42.83 76.74
CA GLY A 705 11.21 42.45 77.75
C GLY A 705 11.23 41.07 78.45
N TYR A 706 12.37 40.37 78.23
CA TYR A 706 13.24 39.60 79.16
C TYR A 706 13.03 38.10 79.50
N LEU A 707 13.88 37.26 78.86
CA LEU A 707 14.82 36.23 79.35
C LEU A 707 14.72 35.66 80.80
N LYS A 708 14.64 34.32 80.95
CA LYS A 708 15.73 33.40 81.41
C LYS A 708 15.29 31.94 81.76
N THR A 709 15.98 30.99 81.11
CA THR A 709 16.63 29.72 81.53
C THR A 709 15.99 28.61 82.40
N ALA A 710 16.17 27.38 81.90
CA ALA A 710 16.78 26.17 82.51
C ALA A 710 15.92 24.99 83.05
N GLU A 711 16.27 23.81 82.49
CA GLU A 711 16.35 22.44 83.06
C GLU A 711 15.09 21.57 83.23
N ALA A 712 15.01 20.44 82.49
CA ALA A 712 15.42 19.10 82.93
C ALA A 712 14.69 17.96 82.14
N LYS A 713 15.46 16.94 81.70
CA LYS A 713 14.94 15.62 81.24
C LYS A 713 14.31 14.85 82.42
N PRO A 714 13.35 13.95 82.16
CA PRO A 714 13.68 12.52 82.24
C PRO A 714 13.00 11.61 81.21
N GLN A 715 13.59 10.42 81.05
CA GLN A 715 13.19 9.25 80.25
C GLN A 715 11.91 8.54 80.76
N PRO A 716 11.32 7.61 79.96
CA PRO A 716 9.94 7.15 80.10
C PRO A 716 9.77 5.91 80.99
N PRO A 717 8.56 5.65 81.53
CA PRO A 717 8.11 4.30 81.86
C PRO A 717 6.99 3.83 80.91
N GLY A 718 6.99 2.52 80.64
CA GLY A 718 6.16 1.84 79.63
C GLY A 718 4.64 1.85 79.84
N PRO A 719 3.88 1.23 78.92
CA PRO A 719 2.45 1.45 78.77
C PRO A 719 1.63 0.62 79.77
N PRO A 720 0.61 1.19 80.44
CA PRO A 720 -0.46 0.42 81.02
C PRO A 720 -1.70 0.41 80.11
N LYS A 721 -2.32 -0.76 80.06
CA LYS A 721 -3.51 -1.17 79.30
C LYS A 721 -4.73 -0.27 79.51
N LYS A 722 -5.51 -0.07 78.45
CA LYS A 722 -6.90 0.43 78.50
C LYS A 722 -7.81 -0.57 79.24
N PRO A 723 -8.67 -0.13 80.18
CA PRO A 723 -9.90 -0.84 80.50
C PRO A 723 -11.08 -0.22 79.75
N SER A 724 -11.81 -1.07 79.05
CA SER A 724 -13.16 -0.83 78.55
C SER A 724 -14.14 -0.64 79.71
N ALA A 725 -14.94 0.42 79.69
CA ALA A 725 -16.19 0.46 80.45
C ALA A 725 -17.19 1.39 79.74
N GLY A 726 -18.34 0.82 79.37
CA GLY A 726 -19.46 1.53 78.78
C GLY A 726 -20.12 2.47 79.79
N PHE A 727 -20.70 3.54 79.28
CA PHE A 727 -21.50 4.47 80.06
C PHE A 727 -22.87 4.65 79.39
N GLN A 728 -23.89 4.09 80.04
CA GLN A 728 -25.30 4.36 79.78
C GLN A 728 -25.65 5.75 80.35
N GLY A 729 -26.14 6.66 79.51
CA GLY A 729 -26.69 7.96 79.92
C GLY A 729 -28.22 7.93 79.96
N LEU A 730 -28.77 8.26 81.14
CA LEU A 730 -30.20 8.40 81.47
C LEU A 730 -30.85 9.69 80.91
N PRO A 731 -32.19 9.79 80.88
CA PRO A 731 -32.94 10.74 80.05
C PRO A 731 -33.05 12.14 80.67
N ASN A 732 -33.05 13.18 79.83
CA ASN A 732 -33.31 14.55 80.28
C ASN A 732 -34.82 14.86 80.31
N THR A 733 -35.25 15.24 81.50
CA THR A 733 -36.57 15.68 81.91
C THR A 733 -36.96 17.04 81.32
N THR A 734 -38.16 17.12 80.78
CA THR A 734 -38.90 18.35 80.49
C THR A 734 -39.41 19.01 81.78
N LEU A 735 -39.16 20.31 81.98
CA LEU A 735 -40.01 21.21 82.78
C LEU A 735 -39.71 22.70 82.50
N GLY A 736 -40.73 23.40 82.00
CA GLY A 736 -41.06 24.80 82.36
C GLY A 736 -40.32 25.95 81.66
N ALA A 737 -40.74 26.30 80.43
CA ALA A 737 -40.41 27.60 79.82
C ALA A 737 -41.44 28.67 80.22
N LEU A 738 -40.96 29.76 80.84
CA LEU A 738 -41.59 31.09 80.81
C LEU A 738 -41.40 31.70 79.40
N PRO A 739 -42.30 32.58 78.93
CA PRO A 739 -42.28 33.08 77.55
C PRO A 739 -41.14 34.09 77.36
N GLY A 740 -40.03 33.61 76.79
CA GLY A 740 -38.91 34.42 76.33
C GLY A 740 -38.68 34.18 74.84
N GLU A 741 -38.93 35.24 74.06
CA GLU A 741 -38.48 35.50 72.68
C GLU A 741 -38.29 34.29 71.75
N THR A 742 -39.30 34.07 70.90
CA THR A 742 -39.11 33.41 69.60
C THR A 742 -37.96 34.10 68.84
N PRO A 743 -36.95 33.38 68.34
CA PRO A 743 -36.02 33.95 67.37
C PRO A 743 -36.84 34.47 66.17
N PRO A 744 -36.47 35.62 65.57
CA PRO A 744 -37.25 36.19 64.49
C PRO A 744 -37.43 35.17 63.36
N PRO A 745 -38.60 35.11 62.71
CA PRO A 745 -38.81 34.22 61.58
C PRO A 745 -37.79 34.56 60.48
N LYS A 746 -37.07 33.54 59.97
CA LYS A 746 -36.27 33.70 58.75
C LYS A 746 -37.19 34.26 57.64
N PRO A 747 -36.77 35.29 56.89
CA PRO A 747 -37.56 35.81 55.78
C PRO A 747 -37.82 34.68 54.75
N PRO A 748 -38.92 34.75 53.98
CA PRO A 748 -39.26 33.74 52.99
C PRO A 748 -38.13 33.63 51.95
N GLN A 749 -37.39 32.52 51.96
CA GLN A 749 -36.34 32.23 50.99
C GLN A 749 -36.98 31.88 49.65
N SER A 750 -36.48 32.44 48.55
CA SER A 750 -36.81 31.98 47.21
C SER A 750 -36.05 30.69 46.88
N ASP A 751 -36.58 29.86 45.98
CA ASP A 751 -35.89 28.64 45.51
C ASP A 751 -34.47 28.94 45.00
N ALA A 752 -34.25 30.13 44.43
CA ALA A 752 -32.95 30.60 43.99
C ALA A 752 -31.98 30.84 45.16
N GLN A 753 -32.47 31.39 46.27
CA GLN A 753 -31.67 31.68 47.45
C GLN A 753 -31.31 30.39 48.22
N GLU A 754 -32.19 29.39 48.23
CA GLU A 754 -31.89 28.07 48.81
C GLU A 754 -30.77 27.34 48.04
N LYS A 755 -30.84 27.35 46.70
CA LYS A 755 -29.80 26.75 45.85
C LYS A 755 -28.45 27.47 45.97
N LEU A 756 -28.49 28.81 46.07
CA LEU A 756 -27.28 29.61 46.33
C LEU A 756 -26.70 29.33 47.72
N ASP A 757 -27.55 29.18 48.75
CA ASP A 757 -27.12 28.79 50.10
C ASP A 757 -26.44 27.40 50.08
N GLN A 758 -26.99 26.44 49.33
CA GLN A 758 -26.38 25.11 49.17
C GLN A 758 -25.02 25.20 48.47
N ALA A 759 -24.91 25.98 47.38
CA ALA A 759 -23.67 26.18 46.65
C ALA A 759 -22.57 26.78 47.55
N VAL A 760 -22.87 27.86 48.28
CA VAL A 760 -21.92 28.52 49.18
C VAL A 760 -21.45 27.59 50.30
N ASN A 761 -22.34 26.77 50.87
CA ASN A 761 -21.94 25.81 51.91
C ASN A 761 -21.04 24.69 51.36
N GLN A 762 -21.39 24.10 50.21
CA GLN A 762 -20.56 23.08 49.57
C GLN A 762 -19.17 23.62 49.19
N GLN A 763 -19.12 24.86 48.68
CA GLN A 763 -17.90 25.55 48.32
C GLN A 763 -17.01 25.84 49.54
N ARG A 764 -17.59 26.25 50.66
CA ARG A 764 -16.85 26.45 51.92
C ARG A 764 -16.17 25.15 52.39
N ASP A 765 -16.92 24.04 52.36
CA ASP A 765 -16.40 22.75 52.81
C ASP A 765 -15.30 22.24 51.84
N LEU A 766 -15.45 22.52 50.54
CA LEU A 766 -14.43 22.28 49.51
C LEU A 766 -13.16 23.10 49.75
N LEU A 767 -13.29 24.40 50.06
CA LEU A 767 -12.16 25.28 50.34
C LEU A 767 -11.38 24.82 51.58
N ALA A 768 -12.07 24.32 52.61
CA ALA A 768 -11.43 23.78 53.79
C ALA A 768 -10.61 22.51 53.50
N GLU A 769 -11.11 21.62 52.63
CA GLU A 769 -10.38 20.43 52.20
C GLU A 769 -9.20 20.78 51.28
N PHE A 770 -9.40 21.67 50.31
CA PHE A 770 -8.32 22.13 49.42
C PHE A 770 -7.21 22.82 50.23
N ALA A 771 -7.55 23.70 51.18
CA ALA A 771 -6.57 24.33 52.07
C ALA A 771 -5.69 23.30 52.77
N LYS A 772 -6.31 22.25 53.33
CA LYS A 772 -5.59 21.17 54.01
C LYS A 772 -4.67 20.41 53.05
N VAL A 773 -5.15 20.05 51.86
CA VAL A 773 -4.35 19.35 50.84
C VAL A 773 -3.18 20.21 50.38
N ALA A 774 -3.38 21.51 50.17
CA ALA A 774 -2.33 22.43 49.77
C ALA A 774 -1.25 22.59 50.84
N ASP A 775 -1.63 22.65 52.12
CA ASP A 775 -0.69 22.70 53.24
C ASP A 775 0.12 21.39 53.35
N ASP A 776 -0.55 20.24 53.25
CA ASP A 776 0.10 18.92 53.30
C ASP A 776 1.08 18.73 52.12
N LEU A 777 0.71 19.15 50.90
CA LEU A 777 1.60 19.16 49.72
C LEU A 777 2.82 20.07 49.92
N SER A 778 2.63 21.20 50.59
CA SER A 778 3.71 22.16 50.87
C SER A 778 4.73 21.60 51.87
N GLU A 779 4.26 20.82 52.85
CA GLU A 779 5.11 20.09 53.78
C GLU A 779 5.85 18.95 53.06
N LEU A 780 5.17 18.18 52.22
CA LEU A 780 5.79 17.11 51.43
C LEU A 780 6.91 17.64 50.54
N LEU A 781 6.65 18.72 49.80
CA LEU A 781 7.67 19.35 48.94
C LEU A 781 8.89 19.80 49.76
N ALA A 782 8.67 20.39 50.94
CA ALA A 782 9.77 20.79 51.82
C ALA A 782 10.59 19.59 52.31
N SER A 783 9.92 18.47 52.63
CA SER A 783 10.59 17.23 53.03
C SER A 783 11.37 16.58 51.88
N LEU A 784 10.87 16.67 50.64
CA LEU A 784 11.56 16.23 49.44
C LEU A 784 12.84 17.05 49.20
N GLU A 785 12.73 18.37 49.19
CA GLU A 785 13.86 19.29 49.07
C GLU A 785 14.91 19.06 50.16
N ALA A 786 14.48 18.87 51.41
CA ALA A 786 15.38 18.51 52.51
C ALA A 786 16.12 17.18 52.24
N SER A 787 15.41 16.19 51.70
CA SER A 787 15.98 14.88 51.43
C SER A 787 16.97 14.87 50.27
N THR A 788 16.75 15.68 49.24
CA THR A 788 17.71 15.80 48.12
C THR A 788 19.03 16.37 48.62
N PHE A 789 19.02 17.37 49.52
CA PHE A 789 20.24 17.86 50.17
C PHE A 789 20.95 16.78 51.00
N VAL A 790 20.20 16.02 51.83
CA VAL A 790 20.76 14.90 52.61
C VAL A 790 21.45 13.91 51.69
N LYS A 791 20.78 13.48 50.62
CA LYS A 791 21.31 12.47 49.70
C LYS A 791 22.52 12.96 48.93
N ARG A 792 22.52 14.21 48.45
CA ARG A 792 23.67 14.82 47.77
C ARG A 792 24.89 14.94 48.68
N LEU A 793 24.71 15.34 49.94
CA LEU A 793 25.80 15.38 50.93
C LEU A 793 26.34 13.98 51.25
N LYS A 794 25.47 12.98 51.36
CA LYS A 794 25.88 11.57 51.53
C LYS A 794 26.58 11.01 50.30
N ALA A 795 26.15 11.40 49.10
CA ALA A 795 26.82 11.01 47.85
C ALA A 795 28.23 11.61 47.78
N ALA A 796 28.36 12.91 48.06
CA ALA A 796 29.66 13.59 48.16
C ALA A 796 30.57 12.95 49.23
N SER A 797 30.00 12.58 50.39
CA SER A 797 30.72 11.84 51.43
C SER A 797 31.28 10.49 50.91
N ARG A 798 30.44 9.69 50.22
CA ARG A 798 30.88 8.42 49.63
C ARG A 798 31.94 8.60 48.56
N ALA A 799 31.84 9.64 47.73
CA ALA A 799 32.84 9.94 46.71
C ALA A 799 34.20 10.25 47.34
N GLN A 800 34.23 11.04 48.42
CA GLN A 800 35.47 11.27 49.19
C GLN A 800 36.02 9.99 49.79
N MET A 801 35.17 9.09 50.28
CA MET A 801 35.60 7.78 50.79
C MET A 801 36.18 6.87 49.68
N GLU A 802 35.62 6.89 48.48
CA GLU A 802 36.18 6.15 47.34
C GLU A 802 37.50 6.75 46.86
N ILE A 803 37.68 8.07 46.88
CA ILE A 803 38.98 8.71 46.64
C ILE A 803 40.00 8.23 47.68
N ALA A 804 39.65 8.24 48.97
CA ALA A 804 40.53 7.74 50.03
C ALA A 804 40.91 6.27 49.82
N LYS A 805 39.95 5.41 49.47
CA LYS A 805 40.16 3.99 49.22
C LYS A 805 40.99 3.73 47.96
N SER A 806 40.73 4.45 46.87
CA SER A 806 41.47 4.36 45.61
C SER A 806 42.93 4.77 45.82
N LEU A 807 43.17 5.89 46.52
CA LEU A 807 44.51 6.32 46.90
C LEU A 807 45.18 5.29 47.82
N ASN A 808 44.47 4.75 48.80
CA ASN A 808 45.01 3.72 49.69
C ASN A 808 45.44 2.47 48.91
N VAL A 809 44.64 1.98 47.95
CA VAL A 809 45.00 0.76 47.20
C VAL A 809 46.07 1.02 46.12
N GLY A 810 45.92 2.09 45.34
CA GLY A 810 46.72 2.31 44.13
C GLY A 810 47.96 3.19 44.29
N SER A 811 48.03 4.04 45.32
CA SER A 811 49.15 4.99 45.51
C SER A 811 50.15 4.58 46.61
N LEU A 812 49.88 3.51 47.36
CA LEU A 812 50.74 3.04 48.45
C LEU A 812 52.19 2.73 48.03
N SER A 813 52.38 2.21 46.81
CA SER A 813 53.70 1.89 46.27
C SER A 813 54.54 3.12 45.93
N ALA A 814 53.91 4.30 45.81
CA ALA A 814 54.57 5.58 45.60
C ALA A 814 54.80 6.38 46.89
N PHE A 815 54.50 5.81 48.06
CA PHE A 815 54.64 6.48 49.35
C PHE A 815 56.11 6.86 49.65
N GLY A 816 56.35 8.14 49.91
CA GLY A 816 57.68 8.68 50.23
C GLY A 816 58.58 8.95 49.01
N ILE A 817 58.05 8.81 47.79
CA ILE A 817 58.73 9.17 46.53
C ILE A 817 58.37 10.62 46.18
N ASP A 818 59.33 11.41 45.69
CA ASP A 818 59.06 12.77 45.21
C ASP A 818 58.13 12.74 43.99
N ALA A 819 57.19 13.70 43.91
CA ALA A 819 56.14 13.72 42.87
C ALA A 819 56.68 13.64 41.43
N GLY A 820 57.85 14.21 41.16
CA GLY A 820 58.49 14.17 39.84
C GLY A 820 59.10 12.81 39.45
N GLU A 821 59.23 11.89 40.40
CA GLU A 821 59.80 10.55 40.21
C GLU A 821 58.74 9.43 40.20
N VAL A 822 57.49 9.76 40.54
CA VAL A 822 56.35 8.82 40.49
C VAL A 822 55.99 8.54 39.03
N SER A 823 55.97 7.27 38.64
CA SER A 823 55.63 6.86 37.28
C SER A 823 54.85 5.54 37.28
N GLY A 824 54.16 5.26 36.17
CA GLY A 824 53.34 4.06 36.02
C GLY A 824 51.98 4.17 36.72
N GLU A 825 51.53 3.06 37.30
CA GLU A 825 50.19 2.92 37.89
C GLU A 825 49.88 3.95 39.00
N PRO A 826 50.77 4.25 39.97
CA PRO A 826 50.47 5.22 41.03
C PRO A 826 50.33 6.66 40.54
N ALA A 827 51.09 7.04 39.49
CA ALA A 827 50.97 8.36 38.89
C ALA A 827 49.60 8.55 38.21
N ASN A 828 49.12 7.51 37.52
CA ASN A 828 47.80 7.52 36.89
C ASN A 828 46.68 7.58 37.95
N VAL A 829 46.78 6.76 39.00
CA VAL A 829 45.81 6.76 40.12
C VAL A 829 45.77 8.11 40.83
N ASN A 830 46.92 8.75 41.08
CA ASN A 830 46.96 10.08 41.68
C ASN A 830 46.35 11.13 40.75
N ALA A 831 46.66 11.10 39.46
CA ALA A 831 46.10 12.04 38.49
C ALA A 831 44.56 11.89 38.37
N GLU A 832 44.06 10.65 38.31
CA GLU A 832 42.62 10.34 38.24
C GLU A 832 41.88 10.74 39.52
N ASN A 833 42.44 10.47 40.70
CA ASN A 833 41.83 10.90 41.96
C ASN A 833 41.90 12.42 42.16
N ALA A 834 42.96 13.08 41.68
CA ALA A 834 43.03 14.54 41.72
C ALA A 834 41.98 15.20 40.81
N THR A 835 41.75 14.67 39.60
CA THR A 835 40.66 15.17 38.74
C THR A 835 39.29 14.87 39.36
N HIS A 836 39.10 13.68 39.93
CA HIS A 836 37.87 13.33 40.65
C HIS A 836 37.61 14.28 41.82
N SER A 837 38.62 14.55 42.66
CA SER A 837 38.50 15.46 43.80
C SER A 837 38.18 16.90 43.40
N ARG A 838 38.69 17.39 42.27
CA ARG A 838 38.29 18.70 41.72
C ARG A 838 36.83 18.72 41.29
N SER A 839 36.38 17.68 40.59
CA SER A 839 34.97 17.55 40.20
C SER A 839 34.05 17.49 41.42
N GLU A 840 34.44 16.79 42.48
CA GLU A 840 33.67 16.77 43.74
C GLU A 840 33.61 18.14 44.43
N SER A 841 34.70 18.93 44.37
CA SER A 841 34.68 20.33 44.84
C SER A 841 33.65 21.18 44.09
N GLU A 842 33.55 21.03 42.76
CA GLU A 842 32.53 21.72 41.95
C GLU A 842 31.11 21.31 42.35
N LYS A 843 30.84 20.00 42.50
CA LYS A 843 29.53 19.52 42.97
C LYS A 843 29.14 20.08 44.33
N ILE A 844 30.11 20.20 45.25
CA ILE A 844 29.87 20.77 46.59
C ILE A 844 29.64 22.29 46.51
N SER A 845 30.26 22.97 45.56
CA SER A 845 29.95 24.37 45.26
C SER A 845 28.50 24.53 44.78
N ASP A 846 28.01 23.62 43.95
CA ASP A 846 26.62 23.61 43.50
C ASP A 846 25.67 23.35 44.67
N ILE A 847 25.96 22.36 45.52
CA ILE A 847 25.19 22.09 46.75
C ILE A 847 25.14 23.34 47.64
N GLN A 848 26.26 24.02 47.84
CA GLN A 848 26.30 25.23 48.68
C GLN A 848 25.49 26.38 48.08
N SER A 849 25.55 26.56 46.76
CA SER A 849 24.81 27.59 46.03
C SER A 849 23.30 27.33 46.07
N ASP A 850 22.89 26.08 45.84
CA ASP A 850 21.50 25.63 45.93
C ASP A 850 20.95 25.80 47.36
N LEU A 851 21.76 25.45 48.36
CA LEU A 851 21.41 25.63 49.76
C LEU A 851 21.24 27.11 50.11
N ALA A 852 22.08 28.01 49.58
CA ALA A 852 21.95 29.44 49.77
C ALA A 852 20.65 30.00 49.14
N ALA A 853 20.31 29.55 47.93
CA ALA A 853 19.05 29.90 47.29
C ALA A 853 17.85 29.38 48.09
N TYR A 854 17.92 28.13 48.56
CA TYR A 854 16.87 27.52 49.38
C TYR A 854 16.63 28.27 50.69
N VAL A 855 17.68 28.58 51.45
CA VAL A 855 17.58 29.34 52.72
C VAL A 855 16.97 30.73 52.50
N THR A 856 17.24 31.35 51.36
CA THR A 856 16.64 32.65 50.99
C THR A 856 15.13 32.53 50.77
N ARG A 857 14.66 31.42 50.18
CA ARG A 857 13.25 31.16 49.92
C ARG A 857 12.50 30.69 51.18
N LYS A 858 13.13 29.83 51.98
CA LYS A 858 12.58 29.25 53.21
C LYS A 858 13.63 29.31 54.33
N PRO A 859 13.55 30.31 55.23
CA PRO A 859 14.48 30.42 56.35
C PRO A 859 14.18 29.36 57.43
N ASP A 860 14.81 28.19 57.33
CA ASP A 860 14.87 27.17 58.39
C ASP A 860 16.26 27.20 59.03
N MET A 861 16.29 27.31 60.36
CA MET A 861 17.53 27.41 61.15
C MET A 861 18.54 26.30 60.89
N ARG A 862 18.09 25.07 60.59
CA ARG A 862 18.98 23.92 60.36
C ARG A 862 19.79 24.10 59.08
N PHE A 863 19.14 24.54 58.01
CA PHE A 863 19.79 24.79 56.71
C PHE A 863 20.68 26.03 56.76
N THR A 864 20.26 27.10 57.47
CA THR A 864 21.11 28.26 57.71
C THR A 864 22.38 27.88 58.47
N SER A 865 22.25 27.08 59.53
CA SER A 865 23.40 26.62 60.33
C SER A 865 24.37 25.75 59.50
N LEU A 866 23.84 24.91 58.61
CA LEU A 866 24.66 24.13 57.70
C LEU A 866 25.39 25.03 56.68
N LEU A 867 24.68 25.98 56.07
CA LEU A 867 25.26 26.89 55.08
C LEU A 867 26.40 27.71 55.69
N ASP A 868 26.20 28.22 56.90
CA ASP A 868 27.22 28.95 57.64
C ASP A 868 28.41 28.02 57.96
N ALA A 869 28.16 26.79 58.41
CA ALA A 869 29.23 25.82 58.63
C ALA A 869 30.04 25.52 57.36
N MET A 870 29.40 25.34 56.20
CA MET A 870 30.08 25.11 54.91
C MET A 870 30.96 26.31 54.50
N LYS A 871 30.49 27.55 54.76
CA LYS A 871 31.23 28.78 54.48
C LYS A 871 32.42 28.95 55.42
N ASP A 872 32.19 28.73 56.72
CA ASP A 872 33.20 28.90 57.77
C ASP A 872 34.35 27.89 57.61
N THR A 873 34.05 26.64 57.23
CA THR A 873 35.07 25.61 57.00
C THR A 873 35.70 25.68 55.60
N GLN A 874 35.26 26.59 54.73
CA GLN A 874 35.75 26.72 53.34
C GLN A 874 35.76 25.39 52.57
N VAL A 875 34.72 24.56 52.73
CA VAL A 875 34.70 23.16 52.27
C VAL A 875 35.10 22.96 50.81
N ILE A 876 34.67 23.86 49.91
CA ILE A 876 35.01 23.80 48.47
C ILE A 876 36.52 23.87 48.27
N ARG A 877 37.17 24.83 48.93
CA ARG A 877 38.61 25.02 48.84
C ARG A 877 39.37 23.83 49.43
N GLU A 878 38.95 23.35 50.59
CA GLU A 878 39.63 22.27 51.29
C GLU A 878 39.53 20.94 50.54
N ILE A 879 38.44 20.67 49.83
CA ILE A 879 38.30 19.49 48.96
C ILE A 879 39.11 19.66 47.66
N ALA A 880 39.22 20.88 47.13
CA ALA A 880 40.16 21.16 46.04
C ALA A 880 41.62 20.99 46.48
N ASP A 881 41.95 21.28 47.74
CA ASP A 881 43.29 21.08 48.32
C ASP A 881 43.65 19.58 48.44
N VAL A 882 42.66 18.67 48.58
CA VAL A 882 42.89 17.21 48.47
C VAL A 882 43.44 16.84 47.08
N ALA A 883 42.96 17.48 46.02
CA ALA A 883 43.50 17.26 44.67
C ALA A 883 44.96 17.74 44.56
N ALA A 884 45.24 18.94 45.08
CA ALA A 884 46.58 19.52 45.03
C ALA A 884 47.61 18.70 45.84
N THR A 885 47.21 18.16 46.99
CA THR A 885 48.04 17.28 47.81
C THR A 885 48.24 15.91 47.16
N THR A 886 47.22 15.39 46.47
CA THR A 886 47.30 14.15 45.70
C THR A 886 48.28 14.27 44.52
N GLU A 887 48.24 15.37 43.77
CA GLU A 887 49.18 15.64 42.66
C GLU A 887 50.62 15.80 43.15
N SER A 888 50.79 16.35 44.35
CA SER A 888 52.10 16.48 44.99
C SER A 888 52.60 15.15 45.61
N ASN A 889 51.89 14.04 45.34
CA ASN A 889 52.16 12.71 45.88
C ASN A 889 52.18 12.62 47.42
N PHE A 890 51.44 13.50 48.11
CA PHE A 890 51.21 13.38 49.55
C PHE A 890 50.02 12.45 49.82
N SER A 891 50.12 11.21 49.35
CA SER A 891 49.03 10.22 49.39
C SER A 891 48.48 10.00 50.80
N GLY A 892 49.33 9.88 51.81
CA GLY A 892 48.90 9.74 53.21
C GLY A 892 48.07 10.93 53.73
N SER A 893 48.49 12.16 53.43
CA SER A 893 47.73 13.36 53.81
C SER A 893 46.42 13.45 53.04
N SER A 894 46.43 13.09 51.76
CA SER A 894 45.26 13.14 50.87
C SER A 894 44.19 12.14 51.33
N ILE A 895 44.59 10.93 51.74
CA ILE A 895 43.69 9.92 52.33
C ILE A 895 43.03 10.45 53.60
N ILE A 896 43.82 11.00 54.54
CA ILE A 896 43.29 11.52 55.81
C ILE A 896 42.33 12.69 55.57
N GLN A 897 42.66 13.59 54.65
CA GLN A 897 41.80 14.73 54.31
C GLN A 897 40.49 14.26 53.66
N ALA A 898 40.57 13.31 52.73
CA ALA A 898 39.38 12.73 52.09
C ALA A 898 38.48 12.00 53.10
N GLU A 899 39.04 11.19 54.01
CA GLU A 899 38.28 10.54 55.09
C GLU A 899 37.63 11.56 56.04
N PHE A 900 38.36 12.62 56.41
CA PHE A 900 37.84 13.69 57.26
C PHE A 900 36.66 14.43 56.61
N TRP A 901 36.76 14.75 55.32
CA TRP A 901 35.69 15.40 54.58
C TRP A 901 34.51 14.45 54.36
N ALA A 902 34.76 13.17 54.13
CA ALA A 902 33.70 12.16 54.06
C ALA A 902 32.87 12.13 55.35
N ASP A 903 33.51 12.05 56.52
CA ASP A 903 32.82 12.05 57.83
C ASP A 903 32.09 13.37 58.09
N THR A 904 32.72 14.50 57.76
CA THR A 904 32.13 15.83 57.96
C THR A 904 30.87 16.03 57.12
N LEU A 905 30.91 15.64 55.84
CA LEU A 905 29.77 15.71 54.92
C LEU A 905 28.64 14.78 55.36
N ASP A 906 28.94 13.58 55.84
CA ASP A 906 27.91 12.66 56.35
C ASP A 906 27.25 13.21 57.62
N ARG A 907 28.04 13.73 58.57
CA ARG A 907 27.50 14.37 59.79
C ARG A 907 26.61 15.56 59.47
N TRP A 908 26.99 16.38 58.48
CA TRP A 908 26.15 17.46 57.99
C TRP A 908 24.84 16.95 57.38
N ALA A 909 24.89 15.85 56.62
CA ALA A 909 23.70 15.19 56.11
C ALA A 909 22.81 14.66 57.25
N GLU A 910 23.38 14.03 58.28
CA GLU A 910 22.66 13.51 59.45
C GLU A 910 21.87 14.59 60.20
N ASN A 911 22.44 15.79 60.34
CA ASN A 911 21.75 16.92 60.96
C ASN A 911 20.48 17.33 60.21
N LEU A 912 20.43 17.09 58.89
CA LEU A 912 19.28 17.39 58.04
C LEU A 912 18.28 16.23 57.92
N VAL A 913 18.62 15.00 58.34
CA VAL A 913 17.72 13.83 58.23
C VAL A 913 16.38 14.07 58.92
N SER A 914 16.38 14.74 60.07
CA SER A 914 15.13 15.09 60.78
C SER A 914 14.24 16.06 60.00
N ALA A 915 14.81 16.89 59.12
CA ALA A 915 14.06 17.78 58.23
C ALA A 915 13.53 17.03 57.00
N ALA A 916 14.22 15.95 56.60
CA ALA A 916 13.80 15.05 55.53
C ALA A 916 12.73 14.04 55.98
N GLN A 917 12.53 13.83 57.29
CA GLN A 917 11.45 12.98 57.78
C GLN A 917 10.09 13.63 57.51
N CYS A 918 9.27 12.94 56.74
CA CYS A 918 7.92 13.37 56.42
C CYS A 918 7.00 13.04 57.61
N SER A 919 6.44 14.06 58.27
CA SER A 919 5.58 13.86 59.44
C SER A 919 4.12 13.50 59.06
N SER A 920 3.72 13.85 57.85
CA SER A 920 2.40 13.61 57.25
C SER A 920 2.31 12.34 56.39
N CYS A 921 3.41 11.63 56.17
CA CYS A 921 3.44 10.40 55.38
C CYS A 921 2.84 9.25 56.20
N SER A 922 1.58 8.93 55.94
CA SER A 922 0.97 7.74 56.53
C SER A 922 1.38 6.52 55.71
N GLY A 923 2.11 5.59 56.33
CA GLY A 923 2.28 4.23 55.77
C GLY A 923 0.90 3.65 55.46
N GLY A 924 0.76 3.06 54.27
CA GLY A 924 -0.50 2.58 53.72
C GLY A 924 -1.32 1.69 54.69
N SER A 925 -2.60 1.50 54.37
CA SER A 925 -3.49 0.69 55.19
C SER A 925 -2.92 -0.72 55.42
N LYS A 926 -3.11 -1.32 56.61
CA LYS A 926 -2.56 -2.65 56.97
C LYS A 926 -3.06 -3.82 56.10
N ASP A 927 -4.00 -3.54 55.20
CA ASP A 927 -4.68 -4.49 54.33
C ASP A 927 -4.28 -4.33 52.84
N SER A 928 -3.40 -3.36 52.51
CA SER A 928 -2.84 -3.14 51.17
C SER A 928 -1.32 -3.40 51.16
N LEU A 929 -0.75 -3.67 49.98
CA LEU A 929 0.71 -3.76 49.83
C LEU A 929 1.37 -2.43 50.24
N PRO A 930 2.54 -2.48 50.91
CA PRO A 930 3.32 -1.28 51.21
C PRO A 930 3.69 -0.52 49.93
N PRO A 931 3.73 0.83 49.97
CA PRO A 931 4.09 1.65 48.81
C PRO A 931 5.42 1.26 48.17
N GLU A 932 6.41 0.86 48.97
CA GLU A 932 7.73 0.42 48.47
C GLU A 932 7.61 -0.74 47.49
N ILE A 933 6.77 -1.73 47.82
CA ILE A 933 6.56 -2.92 46.97
C ILE A 933 5.80 -2.52 45.70
N VAL A 934 4.82 -1.63 45.82
CA VAL A 934 4.06 -1.10 44.68
C VAL A 934 4.99 -0.35 43.72
N LEU A 935 5.87 0.51 44.24
CA LEU A 935 6.86 1.23 43.44
C LEU A 935 7.80 0.28 42.69
N LYS A 936 8.32 -0.77 43.35
CA LYS A 936 9.17 -1.77 42.70
C LYS A 936 8.45 -2.50 41.56
N VAL A 937 7.18 -2.88 41.76
CA VAL A 937 6.35 -3.51 40.72
C VAL A 937 6.09 -2.56 39.56
N MET A 938 5.87 -1.27 39.83
CA MET A 938 5.70 -0.25 38.79
C MET A 938 6.98 -0.01 37.99
N GLN A 939 8.13 0.07 38.66
CA GLN A 939 9.43 0.20 38.00
C GLN A 939 9.71 -1.01 37.10
N ALA A 940 9.52 -2.23 37.63
CA ALA A 940 9.66 -3.44 36.84
C ALA A 940 8.70 -3.50 35.63
N LEU A 941 7.47 -3.00 35.77
CA LEU A 941 6.53 -2.91 34.64
C LEU A 941 7.02 -1.94 33.56
N HIS A 942 7.55 -0.77 33.93
CA HIS A 942 8.12 0.18 32.97
C HIS A 942 9.35 -0.41 32.29
N ASP A 943 10.29 -0.95 33.06
CA ASP A 943 11.51 -1.56 32.55
C ASP A 943 11.20 -2.71 31.58
N GLU A 944 10.19 -3.54 31.88
CA GLU A 944 9.76 -4.63 31.00
C GLU A 944 9.10 -4.12 29.70
N MET A 945 8.29 -3.07 29.78
CA MET A 945 7.68 -2.45 28.60
C MET A 945 8.73 -1.84 27.67
N ASP A 946 9.70 -1.14 28.25
CA ASP A 946 10.82 -0.52 27.55
C ASP A 946 11.73 -1.58 26.91
N LEU A 947 12.06 -2.63 27.67
CA LEU A 947 12.83 -3.77 27.20
C LEU A 947 12.18 -4.45 25.99
N ARG A 948 10.86 -4.65 26.02
CA ARG A 948 10.13 -5.24 24.89
C ARG A 948 10.18 -4.37 23.64
N ASP A 949 10.07 -3.05 23.78
CA ASP A 949 10.15 -2.14 22.64
C ASP A 949 11.56 -2.14 22.03
N GLU A 950 12.60 -2.32 22.82
CA GLU A 950 13.97 -2.53 22.34
C GLU A 950 14.19 -3.91 21.71
N THR A 951 13.64 -4.98 22.29
CA THR A 951 13.66 -6.33 21.69
C THR A 951 13.03 -6.31 20.29
N ARG A 952 11.93 -5.56 20.12
CA ARG A 952 11.28 -5.35 18.81
C ARG A 952 12.14 -4.57 17.84
N GLU A 953 12.82 -3.51 18.30
CA GLU A 953 13.74 -2.74 17.46
C GLU A 953 14.93 -3.61 17.01
N LEU A 954 15.51 -4.39 17.92
CA LEU A 954 16.63 -5.27 17.62
C LEU A 954 16.25 -6.35 16.60
N GLU A 955 15.05 -6.93 16.71
CA GLU A 955 14.56 -7.88 15.71
C GLU A 955 14.37 -7.23 14.33
N LYS A 956 13.85 -5.99 14.28
CA LYS A 956 13.67 -5.25 13.01
C LYS A 956 14.98 -4.84 12.36
N SER A 957 16.05 -4.65 13.15
CA SER A 957 17.38 -4.29 12.65
C SER A 957 18.26 -5.51 12.31
N ARG A 958 17.79 -6.73 12.61
CA ARG A 958 18.54 -8.00 12.47
C ARG A 958 19.22 -8.22 11.13
N SER A 959 18.58 -7.88 10.01
CA SER A 959 19.16 -8.09 8.66
C SER A 959 20.15 -7.01 8.23
N ALA A 960 20.17 -5.86 8.91
CA ALA A 960 21.14 -4.78 8.68
C ALA A 960 22.37 -4.88 9.59
N LEU A 961 22.26 -5.56 10.74
CA LEU A 961 23.35 -5.76 11.70
C LEU A 961 24.23 -6.97 11.34
N LYS A 962 25.50 -6.92 11.76
CA LYS A 962 26.36 -8.11 11.72
C LYS A 962 25.89 -9.10 12.77
N LYS A 963 26.11 -10.40 12.51
CA LYS A 963 25.69 -11.48 13.42
C LYS A 963 26.31 -11.37 14.82
N GLU A 964 27.54 -10.90 14.91
CA GLU A 964 28.26 -10.70 16.18
C GLU A 964 27.65 -9.52 16.96
N ASP A 965 27.54 -8.34 16.33
CA ASP A 965 26.93 -7.15 16.93
C ASP A 965 25.49 -7.43 17.43
N PHE A 966 24.69 -8.12 16.63
CA PHE A 966 23.33 -8.52 17.01
C PHE A 966 23.31 -9.47 18.22
N ALA A 967 24.23 -10.45 18.27
CA ALA A 967 24.33 -11.38 19.38
C ALA A 967 24.77 -10.68 20.69
N ASP A 968 25.67 -9.72 20.60
CA ASP A 968 26.13 -8.92 21.74
C ASP A 968 24.99 -8.04 22.27
N MET A 969 24.23 -7.38 21.39
CA MET A 969 23.06 -6.59 21.77
C MET A 969 21.97 -7.46 22.41
N ALA A 970 21.65 -8.62 21.83
CA ALA A 970 20.66 -9.55 22.40
C ALA A 970 21.10 -10.08 23.77
N THR A 971 22.40 -10.34 23.95
CA THR A 971 22.96 -10.69 25.26
C THR A 971 22.86 -9.55 26.26
N GLY A 972 22.99 -8.30 25.80
CA GLY A 972 22.71 -7.09 26.59
C GLY A 972 21.27 -7.06 27.10
N LEU A 973 20.29 -7.27 26.20
CA LEU A 973 18.86 -7.35 26.55
C LEU A 973 18.56 -8.50 27.52
N SER A 974 19.23 -9.64 27.36
CA SER A 974 19.11 -10.77 28.30
C SER A 974 19.59 -10.40 29.72
N LYS A 975 20.66 -9.61 29.85
CA LYS A 975 21.16 -9.14 31.16
C LYS A 975 20.19 -8.15 31.80
N THR A 976 19.62 -7.23 31.03
CA THR A 976 18.59 -6.30 31.54
C THR A 976 17.34 -7.06 31.97
N GLN A 977 16.85 -8.01 31.15
CA GLN A 977 15.74 -8.89 31.51
C GLN A 977 15.96 -9.59 32.86
N TYR A 978 17.17 -10.11 33.09
CA TYR A 978 17.51 -10.75 34.35
C TYR A 978 17.50 -9.76 35.53
N GLY A 979 17.97 -8.52 35.31
CA GLY A 979 17.91 -7.45 36.31
C GLY A 979 16.47 -7.10 36.69
N VAL A 980 15.56 -6.98 35.71
CA VAL A 980 14.14 -6.76 35.96
C VAL A 980 13.52 -7.92 36.74
N ALA A 981 13.83 -9.18 36.35
CA ALA A 981 13.37 -10.36 37.07
C ALA A 981 13.87 -10.42 38.53
N ASP A 982 15.10 -10.00 38.78
CA ASP A 982 15.67 -9.93 40.13
C ASP A 982 15.02 -8.83 40.97
N HIS A 983 14.68 -7.70 40.34
CA HIS A 983 13.93 -6.62 40.98
C HIS A 983 12.53 -7.12 41.43
N VAL A 984 11.81 -7.84 40.59
CA VAL A 984 10.51 -8.46 40.95
C VAL A 984 10.69 -9.51 42.04
N ARG A 985 11.77 -10.30 42.01
CA ARG A 985 12.10 -11.28 43.07
C ARG A 985 12.31 -10.58 44.42
N SER A 986 13.06 -9.48 44.44
CA SER A 986 13.23 -8.68 45.67
C SER A 986 11.88 -8.19 46.21
N ALA A 987 10.95 -7.77 45.35
CA ALA A 987 9.62 -7.40 45.79
C ALA A 987 8.85 -8.56 46.43
N VAL A 988 8.96 -9.78 45.88
CA VAL A 988 8.36 -10.99 46.48
C VAL A 988 8.98 -11.29 47.86
N ASP A 989 10.30 -11.22 47.98
CA ASP A 989 11.00 -11.44 49.25
C ASP A 989 10.56 -10.42 50.32
N ASP A 990 10.36 -9.15 49.93
CA ASP A 990 9.84 -8.12 50.82
C ASP A 990 8.42 -8.45 51.29
N ILE A 991 7.53 -8.93 50.41
CA ILE A 991 6.16 -9.35 50.78
C ILE A 991 6.22 -10.50 51.79
N ILE A 992 7.10 -11.48 51.59
CA ILE A 992 7.24 -12.65 52.48
C ILE A 992 7.72 -12.22 53.88
N ASN A 993 8.60 -11.21 53.95
CA ASN A 993 9.16 -10.70 55.19
C ASN A 993 8.18 -9.81 55.99
N LEU A 994 7.03 -9.42 55.43
CA LEU A 994 5.99 -8.69 56.15
C LEU A 994 5.32 -9.54 57.24
N GLU A 995 4.85 -8.90 58.31
CA GLU A 995 4.12 -9.56 59.40
C GLU A 995 2.80 -10.17 58.88
N GLY A 996 2.77 -11.50 58.75
CA GLY A 996 1.63 -12.23 58.15
C GLY A 996 1.55 -12.14 56.62
N GLY A 997 2.60 -11.68 55.95
CA GLY A 997 2.66 -11.47 54.50
C GLY A 997 2.23 -12.68 53.66
N PRO A 998 2.79 -13.89 53.88
CA PRO A 998 2.42 -15.09 53.13
C PRO A 998 0.94 -15.49 53.24
N GLN A 999 0.26 -15.10 54.32
CA GLN A 999 -1.16 -15.39 54.53
C GLN A 999 -2.05 -14.31 53.91
N LYS A 1000 -1.63 -13.04 54.01
CA LYS A 1000 -2.39 -11.88 53.52
C LYS A 1000 -2.28 -11.68 52.01
N PHE A 1001 -1.11 -11.94 51.43
CA PHE A 1001 -0.77 -11.61 50.04
C PHE A 1001 -0.38 -12.84 49.21
N SER A 1002 -1.00 -13.99 49.50
CA SER A 1002 -0.67 -15.26 48.82
C SER A 1002 -0.93 -15.22 47.31
N LYS A 1003 -1.95 -14.48 46.86
CA LYS A 1003 -2.28 -14.34 45.44
C LYS A 1003 -1.27 -13.46 44.70
N GLU A 1004 -0.84 -12.39 45.34
CA GLU A 1004 0.16 -11.45 44.84
C GLU A 1004 1.52 -12.14 44.71
N ILE A 1005 1.92 -12.94 45.71
CA ILE A 1005 3.13 -13.78 45.63
C ILE A 1005 3.05 -14.76 44.46
N GLN A 1006 1.90 -15.41 44.25
CA GLN A 1006 1.71 -16.34 43.12
C GLN A 1006 1.82 -15.64 41.76
N LEU A 1007 1.18 -14.47 41.60
CA LEU A 1007 1.26 -13.69 40.38
C LEU A 1007 2.68 -13.20 40.10
N LEU A 1008 3.35 -12.60 41.07
CA LEU A 1008 4.73 -12.13 40.90
C LEU A 1008 5.71 -13.28 40.66
N SER A 1009 5.47 -14.46 41.24
CA SER A 1009 6.26 -15.67 40.92
C SER A 1009 6.05 -16.14 39.47
N ALA A 1010 4.84 -16.01 38.93
CA ALA A 1010 4.56 -16.27 37.53
C ALA A 1010 5.24 -15.25 36.61
N VAL A 1011 5.24 -13.96 36.98
CA VAL A 1011 6.01 -12.91 36.29
C VAL A 1011 7.48 -13.29 36.20
N ILE A 1012 8.11 -13.66 37.32
CA ILE A 1012 9.53 -14.06 37.36
C ILE A 1012 9.78 -15.24 36.42
N THR A 1013 8.84 -16.19 36.34
CA THR A 1013 8.96 -17.35 35.45
C THR A 1013 8.96 -16.92 33.98
N ALA A 1014 8.03 -16.05 33.58
CA ALA A 1014 7.95 -15.51 32.22
C ALA A 1014 9.20 -14.68 31.86
N MET A 1015 9.69 -13.82 32.76
CA MET A 1015 10.90 -13.03 32.56
C MET A 1015 12.17 -13.89 32.45
N LEU A 1016 12.28 -14.97 33.24
CA LEU A 1016 13.41 -15.90 33.13
C LEU A 1016 13.37 -16.69 31.82
N GLU A 1017 12.18 -16.98 31.30
CA GLU A 1017 12.03 -17.57 29.96
C GLU A 1017 12.45 -16.58 28.86
N ALA A 1018 11.99 -15.31 28.93
CA ALA A 1018 12.42 -14.26 28.02
C ALA A 1018 13.96 -14.11 28.01
N ARG A 1019 14.59 -14.11 29.21
CA ARG A 1019 16.04 -14.07 29.37
C ARG A 1019 16.72 -15.21 28.63
N ASP A 1020 16.24 -16.45 28.79
CA ASP A 1020 16.83 -17.64 28.18
C ASP A 1020 16.72 -17.61 26.65
N ILE A 1021 15.62 -17.07 26.12
CA ILE A 1021 15.42 -16.88 24.68
C ILE A 1021 16.40 -15.82 24.15
N LEU A 1022 16.48 -14.65 24.81
CA LEU A 1022 17.39 -13.57 24.45
C LEU A 1022 18.87 -13.97 24.57
N GLN A 1023 19.21 -14.86 25.50
CA GLN A 1023 20.55 -15.43 25.64
C GLN A 1023 20.95 -16.34 24.46
N SER A 1024 19.97 -16.83 23.69
CA SER A 1024 20.19 -17.63 22.47
C SER A 1024 20.20 -16.81 21.17
N PRO A 1025 20.59 -15.52 21.27
CA PRO A 1025 20.31 -14.46 20.30
C PRO A 1025 19.01 -14.57 19.50
N ASP A 1026 17.89 -14.81 20.17
CA ASP A 1026 16.57 -14.80 19.53
C ASP A 1026 15.72 -13.65 20.08
N THR A 1027 15.51 -12.62 19.27
CA THR A 1027 14.64 -11.47 19.57
C THR A 1027 13.28 -11.57 18.86
N GLY A 1028 12.99 -12.73 18.26
CA GLY A 1028 11.80 -12.94 17.45
C GLY A 1028 10.50 -13.01 18.27
N PRO A 1029 9.42 -13.52 17.66
CA PRO A 1029 8.11 -13.67 18.31
C PRO A 1029 8.13 -14.37 19.68
N PRO A 1030 8.97 -15.39 19.95
CA PRO A 1030 9.00 -16.04 21.26
C PRO A 1030 9.45 -15.13 22.40
N ALA A 1031 10.48 -14.30 22.20
CA ALA A 1031 10.97 -13.37 23.22
C ALA A 1031 9.90 -12.31 23.53
N ILE A 1032 9.35 -11.69 22.48
CA ILE A 1032 8.31 -10.66 22.60
C ILE A 1032 7.05 -11.22 23.28
N ALA A 1033 6.70 -12.48 23.03
CA ALA A 1033 5.56 -13.13 23.67
C ALA A 1033 5.78 -13.32 25.18
N ALA A 1034 6.95 -13.82 25.58
CA ALA A 1034 7.31 -13.98 26.99
C ALA A 1034 7.36 -12.64 27.75
N GLU A 1035 7.96 -11.60 27.15
CA GLU A 1035 7.96 -10.24 27.72
C GLU A 1035 6.53 -9.67 27.83
N THR A 1036 5.68 -9.91 26.82
CA THR A 1036 4.28 -9.47 26.85
C THR A 1036 3.48 -10.19 27.94
N GLU A 1037 3.71 -11.49 28.14
CA GLU A 1037 3.11 -12.27 29.22
C GLU A 1037 3.53 -11.71 30.61
N ALA A 1038 4.81 -11.36 30.79
CA ALA A 1038 5.29 -10.71 32.00
C ALA A 1038 4.60 -9.35 32.25
N ILE A 1039 4.45 -8.51 31.21
CA ILE A 1039 3.73 -7.22 31.30
C ILE A 1039 2.27 -7.42 31.70
N GLU A 1040 1.56 -8.37 31.08
CA GLU A 1040 0.15 -8.62 31.39
C GLU A 1040 -0.03 -9.10 32.84
N LEU A 1041 0.86 -9.99 33.32
CA LEU A 1041 0.86 -10.46 34.70
C LEU A 1041 1.21 -9.34 35.69
N LEU A 1042 2.15 -8.44 35.37
CA LEU A 1042 2.47 -7.27 36.18
C LEU A 1042 1.31 -6.28 36.25
N LEU A 1043 0.63 -6.01 35.13
CA LEU A 1043 -0.58 -5.19 35.09
C LEU A 1043 -1.70 -5.82 35.93
N GLN A 1044 -1.85 -7.15 35.90
CA GLN A 1044 -2.80 -7.86 36.74
C GLN A 1044 -2.45 -7.74 38.23
N ALA A 1045 -1.17 -7.90 38.60
CA ALA A 1045 -0.69 -7.75 39.97
C ALA A 1045 -0.94 -6.32 40.49
N ARG A 1046 -0.73 -5.30 39.65
CA ARG A 1046 -1.00 -3.90 39.98
C ARG A 1046 -2.50 -3.60 40.18
N ARG A 1047 -3.39 -4.22 39.39
CA ARG A 1047 -4.84 -3.93 39.37
C ARG A 1047 -5.65 -4.62 40.47
N GLN A 1048 -5.06 -5.50 41.28
CA GLN A 1048 -5.81 -6.22 42.32
C GLN A 1048 -6.21 -5.32 43.49
N LYS A 1049 -7.52 -5.17 43.71
CA LYS A 1049 -8.07 -4.44 44.86
C LYS A 1049 -7.86 -5.24 46.16
N PRO A 1050 -7.46 -4.59 47.26
CA PRO A 1050 -7.40 -5.25 48.57
C PRO A 1050 -8.81 -5.67 48.99
N GLY A 1051 -9.04 -6.98 49.19
CA GLY A 1051 -10.33 -7.54 49.62
C GLY A 1051 -10.97 -8.59 48.71
N GLY A 1052 -10.30 -9.02 47.62
CA GLY A 1052 -10.76 -10.13 46.76
C GLY A 1052 -10.69 -11.53 47.39
N GLY A 1053 -10.91 -11.65 48.70
CA GLY A 1053 -10.91 -12.88 49.48
C GLY A 1053 -12.26 -13.12 50.14
N GLY A 1054 -13.04 -14.05 49.58
CA GLY A 1054 -14.17 -14.78 50.17
C GLY A 1054 -14.97 -14.15 51.32
N GLY A 1055 -16.17 -13.65 51.01
CA GLY A 1055 -17.18 -13.34 52.02
C GLY A 1055 -18.47 -12.81 51.40
N GLY A 1056 -19.42 -13.70 51.10
CA GLY A 1056 -20.77 -13.31 50.71
C GLY A 1056 -21.45 -12.54 51.84
N GLY A 1057 -21.74 -11.26 51.60
CA GLY A 1057 -22.47 -10.39 52.50
C GLY A 1057 -23.15 -9.28 51.71
N SER A 1058 -24.46 -9.38 51.58
CA SER A 1058 -25.33 -8.41 50.91
C SER A 1058 -25.35 -7.05 51.61
N ASN A 1059 -25.50 -5.99 50.79
CA ASN A 1059 -26.08 -4.66 51.07
C ASN A 1059 -25.08 -3.46 51.17
N PRO A 1060 -25.02 -2.56 50.16
CA PRO A 1060 -24.38 -1.26 50.28
C PRO A 1060 -25.44 -0.21 50.65
N GLY A 1061 -25.39 0.32 51.86
CA GLY A 1061 -26.28 1.38 52.33
C GLY A 1061 -25.51 2.46 53.08
N GLY A 1062 -25.46 3.65 52.48
CA GLY A 1062 -25.27 4.99 53.05
C GLY A 1062 -24.40 5.17 54.30
N GLY A 1063 -23.27 5.87 54.13
CA GLY A 1063 -22.52 6.48 55.22
C GLY A 1063 -21.21 7.10 54.74
N SER A 1064 -21.19 8.41 54.53
CA SER A 1064 -19.99 9.21 54.33
C SER A 1064 -19.15 9.19 55.62
N GLY A 1065 -18.06 8.45 55.62
CA GLY A 1065 -17.12 8.40 56.74
C GLY A 1065 -16.07 7.31 56.53
N SER A 1066 -14.86 7.75 56.13
CA SER A 1066 -13.55 7.10 56.30
C SER A 1066 -13.46 5.56 56.39
N ALA A 1067 -12.62 4.99 55.50
CA ALA A 1067 -12.16 3.60 55.45
C ALA A 1067 -13.03 2.59 54.68
N VAL A 1068 -13.18 2.83 53.38
CA VAL A 1068 -13.13 1.69 52.43
C VAL A 1068 -11.64 1.37 52.27
N ALA A 1069 -11.24 0.10 52.38
CA ALA A 1069 -9.86 -0.32 52.10
C ALA A 1069 -9.55 0.02 50.64
N ARG A 1070 -8.87 1.15 50.43
CA ARG A 1070 -8.42 1.62 49.12
C ARG A 1070 -7.03 1.01 48.88
N SER A 1071 -6.77 0.60 47.65
CA SER A 1071 -5.42 0.30 47.16
C SER A 1071 -4.51 1.51 47.35
N ALA A 1072 -3.19 1.30 47.33
CA ALA A 1072 -2.23 2.39 47.33
C ALA A 1072 -2.55 3.37 46.18
N ALA A 1073 -2.65 4.67 46.45
CA ALA A 1073 -2.99 5.68 45.45
C ALA A 1073 -1.99 5.69 44.29
N LEU A 1074 -0.72 5.37 44.57
CA LEU A 1074 0.33 5.23 43.58
C LEU A 1074 0.02 4.14 42.55
N SER A 1075 -0.68 3.06 42.94
CA SER A 1075 -1.08 1.99 42.02
C SER A 1075 -2.09 2.46 40.96
N GLU A 1076 -2.81 3.55 41.21
CA GLU A 1076 -3.78 4.16 40.28
C GLU A 1076 -3.12 5.17 39.32
N ILE A 1077 -1.80 5.38 39.40
CA ILE A 1077 -1.03 6.30 38.53
C ILE A 1077 -0.12 5.48 37.60
N GLY A 1078 -0.08 5.80 36.30
CA GLY A 1078 0.80 5.16 35.31
C GLY A 1078 0.06 4.33 34.23
N PRO A 1079 0.78 3.66 33.31
CA PRO A 1079 0.22 3.09 32.09
C PRO A 1079 -0.93 2.10 32.34
N GLY A 1080 -2.08 2.28 31.68
CA GLY A 1080 -3.25 1.42 31.85
C GLY A 1080 -4.09 1.68 33.11
N ALA A 1081 -3.92 2.85 33.74
CA ALA A 1081 -4.77 3.37 34.82
C ALA A 1081 -6.09 3.93 34.28
N ASP A 1082 -7.03 3.05 33.94
CA ASP A 1082 -8.44 3.44 33.86
C ASP A 1082 -9.05 3.22 35.26
N ALA A 1083 -9.27 4.31 36.01
CA ALA A 1083 -9.86 4.26 37.36
C ALA A 1083 -11.26 3.61 37.38
N GLU A 1084 -11.96 3.59 36.24
CA GLU A 1084 -13.29 2.98 36.07
C GLU A 1084 -13.29 1.59 35.40
N ALA A 1085 -12.13 1.02 35.04
CA ALA A 1085 -12.10 -0.29 34.38
C ALA A 1085 -12.57 -1.41 35.32
N GLU A 1086 -13.67 -2.07 34.96
CA GLU A 1086 -14.21 -3.22 35.69
C GLU A 1086 -13.28 -4.44 35.52
N VAL A 1087 -12.80 -5.01 36.64
CA VAL A 1087 -11.87 -6.15 36.64
C VAL A 1087 -12.61 -7.42 36.19
N THR A 1088 -12.56 -7.71 34.88
CA THR A 1088 -12.89 -9.07 34.41
C THR A 1088 -11.65 -9.94 34.53
N ASN A 1089 -11.67 -10.95 35.40
CA ASN A 1089 -10.65 -12.01 35.45
C ASN A 1089 -10.66 -12.75 34.10
N ARG A 1090 -9.81 -12.32 33.16
CA ARG A 1090 -9.45 -13.11 31.99
C ARG A 1090 -8.21 -13.91 32.37
N SER A 1091 -8.22 -15.21 32.14
CA SER A 1091 -7.01 -16.02 32.23
C SER A 1091 -6.02 -15.51 31.19
N VAL A 1092 -4.83 -15.06 31.63
CA VAL A 1092 -3.72 -14.75 30.73
C VAL A 1092 -3.37 -16.04 29.99
N GLY A 1093 -3.40 -16.00 28.65
CA GLY A 1093 -3.10 -17.17 27.84
C GLY A 1093 -1.59 -17.41 27.84
N GLN A 1094 -1.15 -18.53 28.42
CA GLN A 1094 0.25 -18.97 28.35
C GLN A 1094 0.69 -19.07 26.89
N SER A 1095 1.71 -18.30 26.53
CA SER A 1095 2.16 -18.15 25.14
C SER A 1095 3.30 -19.12 24.79
N THR A 1096 4.05 -19.57 25.80
CA THR A 1096 5.23 -20.42 25.67
C THR A 1096 5.08 -21.71 26.48
N GLY A 1097 5.31 -22.86 25.85
CA GLY A 1097 4.92 -24.19 26.36
C GLY A 1097 5.76 -24.78 27.50
N ARG A 1098 6.52 -23.97 28.26
CA ARG A 1098 7.44 -24.46 29.31
C ARG A 1098 6.85 -24.42 30.73
N ALA A 1099 5.99 -23.46 31.03
CA ALA A 1099 5.16 -23.50 32.22
C ALA A 1099 4.02 -24.51 31.94
N GLY A 1100 4.00 -25.65 32.63
CA GLY A 1100 3.03 -26.71 32.36
C GLY A 1100 1.59 -26.20 32.27
N GLN A 1101 0.81 -26.74 31.32
CA GLN A 1101 -0.58 -26.32 31.06
C GLN A 1101 -1.40 -26.27 32.35
N GLU A 1102 -1.88 -25.08 32.72
CA GLU A 1102 -3.00 -24.98 33.65
C GLU A 1102 -4.28 -25.41 32.92
N PHE A 1103 -4.64 -26.69 33.08
CA PHE A 1103 -5.92 -27.18 32.62
C PHE A 1103 -7.05 -26.42 33.34
N PRO A 1104 -8.12 -26.01 32.62
CA PRO A 1104 -9.33 -25.46 33.24
C PRO A 1104 -9.82 -26.35 34.39
N GLU A 1105 -10.45 -25.79 35.42
CA GLU A 1105 -10.93 -26.56 36.59
C GLU A 1105 -11.76 -27.79 36.17
N GLU A 1106 -12.52 -27.69 35.09
CA GLU A 1106 -13.30 -28.80 34.54
C GLU A 1106 -12.43 -29.98 34.05
N PHE A 1107 -11.26 -29.69 33.46
CA PHE A 1107 -10.30 -30.71 33.01
C PHE A 1107 -9.47 -31.28 34.17
N ARG A 1108 -9.10 -30.47 35.17
CA ARG A 1108 -8.44 -30.99 36.39
C ARG A 1108 -9.41 -31.86 37.19
N ALA A 1109 -10.65 -31.43 37.38
CA ALA A 1109 -11.69 -32.23 38.01
C ALA A 1109 -11.96 -33.52 37.20
N GLY A 1110 -11.94 -33.45 35.87
CA GLY A 1110 -12.05 -34.61 35.00
C GLY A 1110 -10.86 -35.58 35.11
N LEU A 1111 -9.63 -35.07 35.19
CA LEU A 1111 -8.42 -35.86 35.37
C LEU A 1111 -8.32 -36.46 36.77
N ASP A 1112 -8.64 -35.70 37.81
CA ASP A 1112 -8.70 -36.20 39.19
C ASP A 1112 -9.83 -37.22 39.35
N ALA A 1113 -10.97 -37.04 38.70
CA ALA A 1113 -12.02 -38.04 38.65
C ALA A 1113 -11.59 -39.29 37.89
N TYR A 1114 -10.83 -39.12 36.79
CA TYR A 1114 -10.28 -40.22 36.00
C TYR A 1114 -9.21 -41.00 36.77
N PHE A 1115 -8.27 -40.34 37.46
CA PHE A 1115 -7.24 -40.97 38.27
C PHE A 1115 -7.82 -41.60 39.54
N ASN A 1116 -8.79 -40.96 40.20
CA ASN A 1116 -9.52 -41.58 41.30
C ASN A 1116 -10.38 -42.78 40.85
N ALA A 1117 -10.87 -42.79 39.61
CA ALA A 1117 -11.53 -43.95 39.03
C ALA A 1117 -10.53 -45.07 38.70
N LEU A 1118 -9.35 -44.72 38.18
CA LEU A 1118 -8.28 -45.66 37.88
C LEU A 1118 -7.67 -46.29 39.15
N GLU A 1119 -7.48 -45.51 40.22
CA GLU A 1119 -7.04 -46.01 41.53
C GLU A 1119 -8.11 -46.84 42.23
N LYS A 1120 -9.40 -46.55 42.00
CA LYS A 1120 -10.52 -47.40 42.48
C LYS A 1120 -10.63 -48.71 41.72
N GLU A 1121 -10.29 -48.75 40.44
CA GLU A 1121 -10.29 -49.99 39.63
C GLU A 1121 -8.98 -50.79 39.75
N GLY A 1122 -7.86 -50.16 40.15
CA GLY A 1122 -6.56 -50.80 40.38
C GLY A 1122 -6.45 -51.59 41.70
N GLY A 1123 -7.49 -51.58 42.55
CA GLY A 1123 -7.51 -52.29 43.84
C GLY A 1123 -7.94 -53.77 43.79
N ILE A 1124 -8.19 -54.35 42.60
CA ILE A 1124 -8.61 -55.75 42.45
C ILE A 1124 -7.84 -56.44 41.31
N ALA A 1125 -6.52 -56.58 41.46
CA ALA A 1125 -5.73 -57.72 40.97
C ALA A 1125 -4.28 -57.56 41.47
N GLN A 1126 -3.66 -58.69 41.82
CA GLN A 1126 -2.24 -58.82 42.19
C GLN A 1126 -1.28 -58.27 41.15
#